data_AF-A0A8T2WTD4-F1
#
_entry.id   AF-A0A8T2WTD4-F1
#
_cell.length_a   1.000
_cell.length_b   1.000
_cell.length_c   1.000
_cell.angle_alpha   90.00
_cell.angle_beta   90.00
_cell.angle_gamma   90.00
#
_symmetry.space_group_name_H-M   'P 1'
#
loop_
_entity.id
_entity.type
_entity.pdbx_description
1 polymer ?
#
loop_
_entity_poly.entity_id
_entity_poly.type
_entity_poly.pdbx_seq_one_letter_code
_entity_poly.pdbx_strand_id
1 'polypeptide(L)'
;MKEEDVNCCQIQEWYPKFKSVSIKTVIHELPESFVEYLLDDSGPFLLPHSISGEDALPNRIHNPVDEEDYQVSEGSGDESEQPPLPPSFPELELNIMESIKTLGGAVFPKLNWSAPKDSTWISPSGSLRCTSFSEIALLLRSSDSLVHDLCHAYDTCSDKTLSRPPSFFLALRKWYSSFLPEMEFRCFVQDKQLVGISQREVTTFYPTLLEKKNDLLWLIEEFFTDNVRLKFESENYTFDVYVMKDGRAKILDFNPWGAFTLPLLFTWEELEQNLREEEDGVNFRIVENQCGIRPGLKTAVPRDYLDTSPGSGWDQFLREADKELREQKRSPENGGALRSESEFLEEEELKSKENEDDLKGRIFRLRLPKRSVTNVIDKWVREGNAVSASELRHISKELRKSQRFKHALEISEWMVAHEEFELSDTDHASRIDLMTKVFGVDAAERYFDGLPLAAKTTETYTALLHSYAAAKLIEKAEEFYKRIKGSNLSFTALMYNEMMTLYMSVGQLEKASQVVEELKHQKVSPDIFTYNLWISSCAAALNIDKVRRILDEMSQDSGVNDDWMRYIKIVNIYVTAGHLVNAESSTAAVVEAEKKITQREWITYDFLVILYAGLGKKDKIDQIWKSLRMTNQKMTSRNYVCILSSYLMLGHLKEVGEIVDQWKQSTTTDFDISACNRLLDAISCLGLTEIANNFHMLLIERNCDPKHISE
;
A
#
# COMPACT_ATOMS: atom_id res chain seq x y z
N MET A 1 -1.61 7.99 -30.22
CA MET A 1 -0.99 9.34 -30.18
C MET A 1 0.05 9.43 -31.26
N LYS A 2 0.33 10.60 -31.83
CA LYS A 2 1.47 10.78 -32.74
C LYS A 2 2.70 11.26 -31.99
N GLU A 3 3.90 10.93 -32.48
CA GLU A 3 5.16 11.45 -31.91
C GLU A 3 5.18 12.99 -31.88
N GLU A 4 4.60 13.64 -32.89
CA GLU A 4 4.49 15.11 -32.96
C GLU A 4 3.71 15.70 -31.78
N ASP A 5 2.63 15.05 -31.33
CA ASP A 5 1.83 15.49 -30.17
C ASP A 5 2.61 15.40 -28.86
N VAL A 6 3.47 14.38 -28.73
CA VAL A 6 4.39 14.24 -27.59
C VAL A 6 5.49 15.31 -27.65
N ASN A 7 6.01 15.57 -28.85
CA ASN A 7 7.11 16.49 -29.05
C ASN A 7 6.73 17.95 -28.79
N CYS A 8 5.55 18.41 -29.23
CA CYS A 8 5.11 19.78 -28.94
C CYS A 8 4.88 20.04 -27.45
N CYS A 9 4.70 19.00 -26.63
CA CYS A 9 4.56 19.10 -25.17
C CYS A 9 5.90 19.19 -24.42
N GLN A 10 7.03 19.05 -25.12
CA GLN A 10 8.35 19.24 -24.52
C GLN A 10 8.56 20.70 -24.08
N ILE A 11 9.10 20.91 -22.89
CA ILE A 11 9.22 22.25 -22.31
C ILE A 11 10.05 23.21 -23.15
N GLN A 12 11.12 22.74 -23.79
CA GLN A 12 11.93 23.57 -24.68
C GLN A 12 11.19 24.00 -25.95
N GLU A 13 10.14 23.27 -26.35
CA GLU A 13 9.34 23.58 -27.54
C GLU A 13 8.24 24.62 -27.23
N TRP A 14 7.48 24.41 -26.16
CA TRP A 14 6.37 25.30 -25.83
C TRP A 14 6.81 26.53 -25.03
N TYR A 15 7.78 26.41 -24.11
CA TYR A 15 8.13 27.51 -23.21
C TYR A 15 8.54 28.80 -23.93
N PRO A 16 9.35 28.78 -25.01
CA PRO A 16 9.71 29.99 -25.74
C PRO A 16 8.49 30.76 -26.28
N LYS A 17 7.44 30.04 -26.71
CA LYS A 17 6.20 30.61 -27.27
C LYS A 17 5.33 31.25 -26.19
N PHE A 18 5.37 30.71 -24.97
CA PHE A 18 4.51 31.12 -23.84
C PHE A 18 5.26 31.84 -22.71
N LYS A 19 6.55 32.18 -22.90
CA LYS A 19 7.43 32.74 -21.87
C LYS A 19 6.84 33.91 -21.06
N SER A 20 6.08 34.81 -21.70
CA SER A 20 5.46 35.98 -21.04
C SER A 20 4.34 35.59 -20.05
N VAL A 21 3.69 34.46 -20.30
CA VAL A 21 2.55 33.95 -19.53
C VAL A 21 2.87 32.69 -18.75
N SER A 22 4.14 32.29 -18.67
CA SER A 22 4.61 31.16 -17.86
C SER A 22 5.44 31.62 -16.66
N ILE A 23 5.76 30.68 -15.77
CA ILE A 23 6.74 30.90 -14.71
C ILE A 23 8.12 31.14 -15.33
N LYS A 24 8.94 31.98 -14.69
CA LYS A 24 10.32 32.22 -15.15
C LYS A 24 11.10 30.91 -15.10
N THR A 25 11.63 30.47 -16.23
CA THR A 25 12.33 29.21 -16.42
C THR A 25 13.60 29.45 -17.22
N VAL A 26 14.67 28.77 -16.84
CA VAL A 26 15.92 28.65 -17.62
C VAL A 26 16.05 27.20 -18.03
N ILE A 27 16.42 26.94 -19.29
CA ILE A 27 16.50 25.60 -19.87
C ILE A 27 17.95 25.34 -20.25
N HIS A 28 18.45 24.17 -19.88
CA HIS A 28 19.79 23.68 -20.17
C HIS A 28 19.69 22.40 -20.99
N GLU A 29 20.40 22.31 -22.11
CA GLU A 29 20.60 21.03 -22.77
C GLU A 29 21.53 20.17 -21.92
N LEU A 30 21.14 18.91 -21.69
CA LEU A 30 21.89 17.97 -20.90
C LEU A 30 22.94 17.28 -21.77
N PRO A 31 24.21 17.19 -21.32
CA PRO A 31 25.21 16.40 -22.03
C PRO A 31 24.85 14.91 -21.95
N GLU A 32 25.10 14.17 -23.02
CA GLU A 32 24.78 12.73 -23.09
C GLU A 32 25.43 11.96 -21.93
N SER A 33 26.63 12.34 -21.50
CA SER A 33 27.31 11.74 -20.33
C SER A 33 26.54 11.89 -19.02
N PHE A 34 25.76 12.97 -18.86
CA PHE A 34 24.88 13.14 -17.69
C PHE A 34 23.61 12.31 -17.84
N VAL A 35 23.08 12.17 -19.05
CA VAL A 35 21.93 11.31 -19.35
C VAL A 35 22.28 9.84 -19.09
N GLU A 36 23.44 9.38 -19.56
CA GLU A 36 23.98 8.05 -19.27
C GLU A 36 24.14 7.83 -17.76
N TYR A 37 24.65 8.82 -17.03
CA TYR A 37 24.72 8.78 -15.57
C TYR A 37 23.36 8.64 -14.88
N LEU A 38 22.31 9.31 -15.39
CA LEU A 38 20.95 9.18 -14.85
C LEU A 38 20.33 7.80 -15.12
N LEU A 39 20.78 7.11 -16.18
CA LEU A 39 20.30 5.79 -16.59
C LEU A 39 21.18 4.63 -16.07
N ASP A 40 22.29 4.94 -15.40
CA ASP A 40 23.22 3.92 -14.93
C ASP A 40 22.75 3.28 -13.62
N ASP A 41 22.21 2.06 -13.78
CA ASP A 41 21.80 1.15 -12.72
C ASP A 41 22.83 0.04 -12.45
N SER A 42 23.99 0.05 -13.13
CA SER A 42 24.96 -1.06 -13.11
C SER A 42 25.94 -1.03 -11.93
N GLY A 43 25.98 0.07 -11.17
CA GLY A 43 26.93 0.32 -10.09
C GLY A 43 26.32 0.95 -8.83
N PRO A 44 27.14 1.25 -7.80
CA PRO A 44 26.66 1.89 -6.58
C PRO A 44 26.06 3.28 -6.86
N PHE A 45 25.05 3.67 -6.07
CA PHE A 45 24.46 5.00 -6.15
C PHE A 45 25.49 6.06 -5.70
N LEU A 46 26.13 6.73 -6.67
CA LEU A 46 27.12 7.77 -6.44
C LEU A 46 26.59 9.13 -6.90
N LEU A 47 26.55 10.11 -6.01
CA LEU A 47 26.25 11.50 -6.42
C LEU A 47 27.46 12.11 -7.13
N PRO A 48 27.27 13.07 -8.07
CA PRO A 48 28.38 13.67 -8.76
C PRO A 48 29.25 14.47 -7.79
N HIS A 49 30.57 14.43 -7.99
CA HIS A 49 31.48 15.28 -7.24
C HIS A 49 31.24 16.75 -7.58
N SER A 50 30.74 17.50 -6.59
CA SER A 50 30.43 18.92 -6.73
C SER A 50 31.68 19.79 -6.68
N ILE A 51 31.83 20.69 -7.65
CA ILE A 51 32.94 21.67 -7.68
C ILE A 51 32.85 22.70 -6.55
N SER A 52 31.66 22.91 -5.96
CA SER A 52 31.45 23.80 -4.82
C SER A 52 31.62 23.08 -3.47
N GLY A 53 31.79 21.75 -3.47
CA GLY A 53 31.83 20.94 -2.27
C GLY A 53 30.48 20.84 -1.55
N GLU A 54 29.38 21.17 -2.23
CA GLU A 54 28.04 21.10 -1.65
C GLU A 54 27.51 19.66 -1.64
N ASP A 55 27.16 19.17 -0.45
CA ASP A 55 26.50 17.87 -0.27
C ASP A 55 24.98 18.03 -0.39
N ALA A 56 24.33 17.14 -1.14
CA ALA A 56 22.88 17.05 -1.24
C ALA A 56 22.23 16.61 0.08
N LEU A 57 22.98 15.98 0.98
CA LEU A 57 22.52 15.42 2.25
C LEU A 57 23.35 15.96 3.45
N PRO A 58 23.30 17.27 3.71
CA PRO A 58 24.19 17.95 4.67
C PRO A 58 24.04 17.51 6.15
N ASN A 59 22.98 16.75 6.47
CA ASN A 59 22.71 16.22 7.81
C ASN A 59 23.18 14.77 7.99
N ARG A 60 23.86 14.17 7.01
CA ARG A 60 24.59 12.93 7.27
C ARG A 60 25.65 13.24 8.32
N ILE A 61 25.64 12.52 9.44
CA ILE A 61 26.72 12.57 10.41
C ILE A 61 27.96 12.06 9.66
N HIS A 62 28.77 12.98 9.17
CA HIS A 62 30.03 12.64 8.53
C HIS A 62 30.99 12.34 9.68
N ASN A 63 31.11 11.05 10.01
CA ASN A 63 32.02 10.56 11.02
C ASN A 63 33.32 10.16 10.28
N PRO A 64 34.37 10.99 10.28
CA PRO A 64 35.57 10.73 9.47
C PRO A 64 36.35 9.50 9.95
N VAL A 65 35.97 8.95 11.11
CA VAL A 65 36.61 7.78 11.73
C VAL A 65 36.07 6.48 11.13
N ASP A 66 34.87 6.48 10.53
CA ASP A 66 34.26 5.26 9.99
C ASP A 66 34.76 4.93 8.56
N GLU A 67 35.46 5.84 7.86
CA GLU A 67 36.07 5.53 6.55
C GLU A 67 37.30 4.60 6.66
N GLU A 68 37.96 4.55 7.81
CA GLU A 68 39.12 3.66 8.02
C GLU A 68 38.72 2.22 8.45
N ASP A 69 37.51 2.03 9.01
CA ASP A 69 37.07 0.75 9.56
C ASP A 69 36.31 -0.15 8.56
N TYR A 70 36.06 0.31 7.33
CA TYR A 70 35.46 -0.48 6.24
C TYR A 70 36.49 -1.09 5.25
N GLN A 71 37.74 -1.31 5.66
CA GLN A 71 38.59 -2.26 4.96
C GLN A 71 38.24 -3.70 5.38
N VAL A 72 37.24 -4.27 4.70
CA VAL A 72 37.08 -5.73 4.66
C VAL A 72 38.32 -6.30 3.97
N SER A 73 39.18 -6.95 4.76
CA SER A 73 40.24 -7.82 4.24
C SER A 73 39.59 -9.02 3.54
N GLU A 74 39.22 -8.86 2.26
CA GLU A 74 38.91 -10.00 1.41
C GLU A 74 40.19 -10.79 1.14
N GLY A 75 40.17 -12.05 1.60
CA GLY A 75 41.20 -13.01 1.29
C GLY A 75 41.19 -13.34 -0.21
N SER A 76 42.26 -12.93 -0.89
CA SER A 76 42.84 -13.50 -2.11
C SER A 76 41.91 -13.76 -3.30
N GLY A 77 42.01 -12.89 -4.32
CA GLY A 77 41.64 -13.22 -5.70
C GLY A 77 41.44 -12.00 -6.59
N ASP A 78 42.48 -11.64 -7.33
CA ASP A 78 42.57 -10.62 -8.40
C ASP A 78 42.62 -9.12 -8.00
N GLU A 79 43.84 -8.58 -8.12
CA GLU A 79 44.11 -7.15 -8.18
C GLU A 79 43.49 -6.54 -9.45
N SER A 80 42.68 -5.48 -9.30
CA SER A 80 42.64 -4.25 -10.14
C SER A 80 41.26 -3.63 -10.46
N GLU A 81 40.34 -3.51 -9.50
CA GLU A 81 39.29 -2.47 -9.63
C GLU A 81 39.31 -1.54 -8.42
N GLN A 82 39.84 -0.33 -8.62
CA GLN A 82 39.64 0.78 -7.69
C GLN A 82 38.12 1.04 -7.55
N PRO A 83 37.62 1.43 -6.37
CA PRO A 83 36.22 1.81 -6.23
C PRO A 83 35.87 2.89 -7.27
N PRO A 84 34.74 2.78 -7.98
CA PRO A 84 34.39 3.70 -9.06
C PRO A 84 34.36 5.13 -8.53
N LEU A 85 35.13 6.02 -9.15
CA LEU A 85 35.19 7.42 -8.78
C LEU A 85 33.83 8.09 -9.06
N PRO A 86 33.35 8.98 -8.19
CA PRO A 86 32.14 9.74 -8.47
C PRO A 86 32.27 10.53 -9.77
N PRO A 87 31.26 10.52 -10.65
CA PRO A 87 31.29 11.30 -11.88
C PRO A 87 31.28 12.79 -11.57
N SER A 88 31.73 13.64 -12.50
CA SER A 88 31.73 15.09 -12.32
C SER A 88 31.28 15.80 -13.61
N PHE A 89 30.48 16.85 -13.46
CA PHE A 89 29.87 17.61 -14.55
C PHE A 89 30.07 19.12 -14.37
N PRO A 90 31.32 19.62 -14.38
CA PRO A 90 31.65 20.96 -13.93
C PRO A 90 30.99 22.08 -14.76
N GLU A 91 30.93 21.93 -16.09
CA GLU A 91 30.29 22.92 -16.97
C GLU A 91 28.78 23.01 -16.73
N LEU A 92 28.12 21.86 -16.59
CA LEU A 92 26.70 21.78 -16.29
C LEU A 92 26.40 22.37 -14.91
N GLU A 93 27.21 22.04 -13.90
CA GLU A 93 27.08 22.54 -12.54
C GLU A 93 27.20 24.07 -12.49
N LEU A 94 28.19 24.67 -13.17
CA LEU A 94 28.35 26.13 -13.25
C LEU A 94 27.12 26.82 -13.86
N ASN A 95 26.61 26.29 -14.97
CA ASN A 95 25.43 26.83 -15.65
C ASN A 95 24.17 26.74 -14.77
N ILE A 96 24.02 25.65 -14.03
CA ILE A 96 22.92 25.44 -13.09
C ILE A 96 23.03 26.40 -11.90
N MET A 97 24.22 26.56 -11.31
CA MET A 97 24.46 27.50 -10.20
C MET A 97 24.11 28.94 -10.58
N GLU A 98 24.54 29.40 -11.77
CA GLU A 98 24.19 30.73 -12.28
C GLU A 98 22.67 30.88 -12.48
N SER A 99 22.01 29.83 -12.94
CA SER A 99 20.56 29.80 -13.13
C SER A 99 19.80 29.88 -11.81
N ILE A 100 20.22 29.10 -10.79
CA ILE A 100 19.65 29.14 -9.44
C ILE A 100 19.75 30.57 -8.89
N LYS A 101 20.92 31.20 -9.01
CA LYS A 101 21.13 32.59 -8.60
C LYS A 101 20.19 33.56 -9.33
N THR A 102 20.09 33.44 -10.66
CA THR A 102 19.26 34.31 -11.52
C THR A 102 17.75 34.12 -11.31
N LEU A 103 17.35 32.96 -10.80
CA LEU A 103 15.97 32.62 -10.47
C LEU A 103 15.59 32.96 -9.01
N GLY A 104 16.54 33.43 -8.19
CA GLY A 104 16.27 33.89 -6.83
C GLY A 104 16.67 32.90 -5.74
N GLY A 105 17.62 32.01 -6.02
CA GLY A 105 18.27 31.13 -5.04
C GLY A 105 17.58 29.79 -4.79
N ALA A 106 16.39 29.56 -5.33
CA ALA A 106 15.71 28.28 -5.25
C ALA A 106 14.93 27.98 -6.53
N VAL A 107 14.97 26.72 -6.96
CA VAL A 107 14.40 26.27 -8.22
C VAL A 107 13.58 24.99 -8.07
N PHE A 108 12.74 24.76 -9.06
CA PHE A 108 12.01 23.51 -9.29
C PHE A 108 12.56 22.87 -10.57
N PRO A 109 13.18 21.68 -10.51
CA PRO A 109 13.72 21.00 -11.69
C PRO A 109 12.64 20.16 -12.40
N LYS A 110 12.68 20.11 -13.74
CA LYS A 110 11.99 19.12 -14.57
C LYS A 110 12.79 18.82 -15.82
N LEU A 111 12.59 17.64 -16.41
CA LEU A 111 13.08 17.33 -17.75
C LEU A 111 12.08 17.78 -18.82
N ASN A 112 12.24 17.28 -20.05
CA ASN A 112 11.45 17.63 -21.23
C ASN A 112 9.94 17.63 -20.90
N TRP A 113 9.43 16.60 -20.21
CA TRP A 113 8.00 16.48 -19.87
C TRP A 113 7.72 16.43 -18.37
N SER A 114 8.47 15.63 -17.62
CA SER A 114 8.13 15.30 -16.23
C SER A 114 9.06 15.97 -15.22
N ALA A 115 8.53 16.18 -14.02
CA ALA A 115 9.30 16.58 -12.83
C ALA A 115 9.49 15.37 -11.91
N PRO A 116 10.57 15.29 -11.12
CA PRO A 116 10.88 14.13 -10.27
C PRO A 116 10.04 14.08 -8.99
N LYS A 117 8.71 14.14 -9.12
CA LYS A 117 7.75 14.21 -8.00
C LYS A 117 7.80 12.96 -7.13
N ASP A 118 8.09 11.83 -7.77
CA ASP A 118 8.28 10.49 -7.20
C ASP A 118 9.49 10.36 -6.29
N SER A 119 10.56 11.12 -6.55
CA SER A 119 11.78 11.06 -5.74
C SER A 119 11.80 12.05 -4.57
N THR A 120 10.72 12.81 -4.34
CA THR A 120 10.67 13.82 -3.26
C THR A 120 10.98 13.29 -1.86
N TRP A 121 10.80 12.00 -1.61
CA TRP A 121 11.11 11.34 -0.34
C TRP A 121 12.61 11.32 -0.02
N ILE A 122 13.51 11.37 -1.02
CA ILE A 122 14.97 11.37 -0.79
C ILE A 122 15.52 12.77 -0.51
N SER A 123 14.75 13.82 -0.82
CA SER A 123 15.14 15.21 -0.56
C SER A 123 15.15 15.50 0.94
N PRO A 124 16.17 16.20 1.48
CA PRO A 124 16.21 16.62 2.89
C PRO A 124 14.96 17.39 3.34
N SER A 125 14.33 18.09 2.41
CA SER A 125 13.15 18.93 2.68
C SER A 125 11.82 18.22 2.43
N GLY A 126 11.84 16.99 1.92
CA GLY A 126 10.64 16.29 1.44
C GLY A 126 9.90 17.04 0.32
N SER A 127 10.63 17.85 -0.46
CA SER A 127 10.07 18.74 -1.48
C SER A 127 10.95 18.82 -2.73
N LEU A 128 10.38 19.34 -3.83
CA LEU A 128 11.08 19.59 -5.11
C LEU A 128 11.90 20.89 -5.12
N ARG A 129 11.98 21.58 -3.99
CA ARG A 129 12.76 22.80 -3.86
C ARG A 129 14.24 22.44 -3.83
N CYS A 130 14.97 22.84 -4.86
CA CYS A 130 16.41 22.69 -4.93
C CYS A 130 17.11 24.04 -4.85
N THR A 131 18.29 24.04 -4.25
CA THR A 131 19.18 25.18 -4.03
C THR A 131 20.61 24.91 -4.49
N SER A 132 20.97 23.65 -4.75
CA SER A 132 22.27 23.23 -5.28
C SER A 132 22.13 22.29 -6.47
N PHE A 133 23.23 22.10 -7.22
CA PHE A 133 23.32 21.08 -8.26
C PHE A 133 23.18 19.66 -7.69
N SER A 134 23.81 19.40 -6.55
CA SER A 134 23.77 18.10 -5.88
C SER A 134 22.35 17.67 -5.51
N GLU A 135 21.51 18.59 -5.00
CA GLU A 135 20.09 18.32 -4.72
C GLU A 135 19.31 17.98 -6.00
N ILE A 136 19.60 18.68 -7.11
CA ILE A 136 18.98 18.40 -8.41
C ILE A 136 19.41 17.02 -8.90
N ALA A 137 20.71 16.73 -8.92
CA ALA A 137 21.24 15.44 -9.38
C ALA A 137 20.69 14.26 -8.56
N LEU A 138 20.56 14.43 -7.24
CA LEU A 138 19.94 13.45 -6.34
C LEU A 138 18.48 13.18 -6.75
N LEU A 139 17.67 14.22 -6.90
CA LEU A 139 16.26 14.05 -7.27
C LEU A 139 16.10 13.45 -8.67
N LEU A 140 16.91 13.88 -9.64
CA LEU A 140 16.82 13.38 -11.01
C LEU A 140 17.22 11.90 -11.09
N ARG A 141 18.30 11.49 -10.41
CA ARG A 141 18.78 10.10 -10.43
C ARG A 141 17.83 9.14 -9.70
N SER A 142 17.08 9.62 -8.71
CA SER A 142 16.17 8.78 -7.93
C SER A 142 14.73 8.73 -8.48
N SER A 143 14.49 9.15 -9.73
CA SER A 143 13.14 9.33 -10.30
C SER A 143 12.84 8.39 -11.47
N ASP A 144 11.96 7.42 -11.25
CA ASP A 144 11.46 6.49 -12.28
C ASP A 144 10.68 7.22 -13.38
N SER A 145 9.97 8.30 -13.01
CA SER A 145 9.22 9.14 -13.94
C SER A 145 10.16 9.75 -14.99
N LEU A 146 11.38 10.12 -14.60
CA LEU A 146 12.36 10.67 -15.51
C LEU A 146 13.04 9.58 -16.34
N VAL A 147 13.32 8.40 -15.77
CA VAL A 147 13.83 7.25 -16.55
C VAL A 147 12.88 6.92 -17.71
N HIS A 148 11.57 6.94 -17.47
CA HIS A 148 10.60 6.79 -18.56
C HIS A 148 10.70 7.91 -19.60
N ASP A 149 10.82 9.18 -19.20
CA ASP A 149 10.99 10.27 -20.16
C ASP A 149 12.26 10.07 -21.03
N LEU A 150 13.31 9.50 -20.46
CA LEU A 150 14.58 9.22 -21.14
C LEU A 150 14.53 7.99 -22.06
N CYS A 151 13.74 6.96 -21.73
CA CYS A 151 13.78 5.66 -22.41
C CYS A 151 12.50 5.29 -23.19
N HIS A 152 11.34 5.80 -22.75
CA HIS A 152 10.02 5.25 -23.07
C HIS A 152 9.01 6.31 -23.54
N ALA A 153 9.42 7.57 -23.73
CA ALA A 153 8.53 8.68 -24.07
C ALA A 153 7.62 8.43 -25.30
N TYR A 154 8.09 7.63 -26.27
CA TYR A 154 7.37 7.33 -27.51
C TYR A 154 6.65 5.98 -27.54
N ASP A 155 6.65 5.21 -26.45
CA ASP A 155 6.12 3.83 -26.43
C ASP A 155 4.63 3.74 -26.76
N THR A 156 3.86 4.80 -26.52
CA THR A 156 2.43 4.89 -26.82
C THR A 156 2.13 5.58 -28.17
N CYS A 157 3.16 5.96 -28.92
CA CYS A 157 3.01 6.59 -30.24
C CYS A 157 2.76 5.53 -31.32
N SER A 158 1.69 5.71 -32.10
CA SER A 158 1.32 4.78 -33.18
C SER A 158 2.27 4.84 -34.37
N ASP A 159 2.97 5.95 -34.53
CA ASP A 159 3.91 6.27 -35.60
C ASP A 159 5.37 6.23 -35.12
N LYS A 160 5.66 5.48 -34.04
CA LYS A 160 6.98 5.41 -33.41
C LYS A 160 8.10 5.11 -34.43
N THR A 161 9.05 6.02 -34.58
CA THR A 161 10.24 5.91 -35.43
C THR A 161 11.52 5.80 -34.62
N LEU A 162 11.57 6.46 -33.45
CA LEU A 162 12.72 6.48 -32.55
C LEU A 162 12.34 5.87 -31.20
N SER A 163 13.31 5.32 -30.48
CA SER A 163 13.08 4.82 -29.11
C SER A 163 12.96 5.96 -28.11
N ARG A 164 13.77 7.02 -28.27
CA ARG A 164 13.82 8.21 -27.41
C ARG A 164 14.24 9.46 -28.19
N PRO A 165 14.03 10.67 -27.66
CA PRO A 165 14.51 11.92 -28.26
C PRO A 165 16.04 11.96 -28.44
N PRO A 166 16.54 12.76 -29.40
CA PRO A 166 17.98 12.91 -29.61
C PRO A 166 18.68 13.79 -28.57
N SER A 167 17.95 14.69 -27.90
CA SER A 167 18.48 15.60 -26.88
C SER A 167 17.52 15.68 -25.70
N PHE A 168 18.09 15.87 -24.50
CA PHE A 168 17.34 16.06 -23.26
C PHE A 168 17.65 17.41 -22.64
N PHE A 169 16.69 17.98 -21.94
CA PHE A 169 16.77 19.32 -21.41
C PHE A 169 16.33 19.36 -19.95
N LEU A 170 17.14 20.01 -19.11
CA LEU A 170 16.79 20.35 -17.74
C LEU A 170 16.23 21.76 -17.69
N ALA A 171 14.95 21.87 -17.35
CA ALA A 171 14.28 23.13 -17.11
C ALA A 171 14.23 23.46 -15.62
N LEU A 172 14.87 24.57 -15.24
CA LEU A 172 14.87 25.12 -13.90
C LEU A 172 13.86 26.24 -13.81
N ARG A 173 12.76 26.00 -13.10
CA ARG A 173 11.71 27.00 -12.86
C ARG A 173 11.99 27.72 -11.55
N LYS A 174 11.69 29.02 -11.49
CA LYS A 174 11.76 29.78 -10.24
C LYS A 174 10.83 29.18 -9.18
N TRP A 175 11.38 28.92 -7.99
CA TRP A 175 10.58 28.46 -6.85
C TRP A 175 9.79 29.61 -6.20
N TYR A 176 8.54 29.35 -5.85
CA TYR A 176 7.69 30.26 -5.08
C TYR A 176 7.14 29.54 -3.86
N SER A 177 7.53 29.98 -2.67
CA SER A 177 7.05 29.40 -1.40
C SER A 177 5.57 29.65 -1.12
N SER A 178 4.97 30.62 -1.81
CA SER A 178 3.57 31.01 -1.63
C SER A 178 2.60 30.33 -2.59
N PHE A 179 3.05 29.34 -3.37
CA PHE A 179 2.18 28.59 -4.26
C PHE A 179 1.24 27.70 -3.47
N LEU A 180 -0.03 27.79 -3.82
CA LEU A 180 -1.13 27.10 -3.17
C LEU A 180 -1.59 25.97 -4.08
N PRO A 181 -1.50 24.70 -3.67
CA PRO A 181 -1.88 23.55 -4.51
C PRO A 181 -3.31 23.65 -5.07
N GLU A 182 -4.22 24.30 -4.34
CA GLU A 182 -5.62 24.49 -4.74
C GLU A 182 -5.81 25.46 -5.91
N MET A 183 -4.81 26.26 -6.27
CA MET A 183 -4.89 27.24 -7.37
C MET A 183 -4.30 26.72 -8.69
N GLU A 184 -4.05 25.42 -8.79
CA GLU A 184 -3.60 24.73 -9.99
C GLU A 184 -4.76 23.96 -10.64
N PHE A 185 -4.93 24.13 -11.95
CA PHE A 185 -6.01 23.55 -12.73
C PHE A 185 -5.49 22.92 -14.02
N ARG A 186 -6.06 21.78 -14.41
CA ARG A 186 -5.86 21.16 -15.72
C ARG A 186 -6.99 21.55 -16.65
N CYS A 187 -6.62 22.05 -17.81
CA CYS A 187 -7.53 22.42 -18.88
C CYS A 187 -7.45 21.38 -20.00
N PHE A 188 -8.60 20.94 -20.49
CA PHE A 188 -8.73 19.95 -21.57
C PHE A 188 -9.17 20.66 -22.83
N VAL A 189 -8.37 20.55 -23.89
CA VAL A 189 -8.60 21.21 -25.17
C VAL A 189 -8.77 20.16 -26.26
N GLN A 190 -9.92 20.18 -26.93
CA GLN A 190 -10.23 19.30 -28.06
C GLN A 190 -10.67 20.15 -29.25
N ASP A 191 -10.15 19.88 -30.45
CA ASP A 191 -10.41 20.65 -31.67
C ASP A 191 -10.22 22.17 -31.48
N LYS A 192 -9.17 22.55 -30.74
CA LYS A 192 -8.86 23.94 -30.35
C LYS A 192 -9.96 24.63 -29.51
N GLN A 193 -10.87 23.89 -28.90
CA GLN A 193 -11.87 24.37 -27.96
C GLN A 193 -11.56 23.88 -26.55
N LEU A 194 -11.75 24.74 -25.56
CA LEU A 194 -11.68 24.32 -24.16
C LEU A 194 -12.96 23.54 -23.84
N VAL A 195 -12.82 22.26 -23.51
CA VAL A 195 -13.97 21.36 -23.25
C VAL A 195 -14.16 21.04 -21.77
N GLY A 196 -13.13 21.24 -20.95
CA GLY A 196 -13.22 21.01 -19.52
C GLY A 196 -12.07 21.61 -18.72
N ILE A 197 -12.35 21.89 -17.45
CA ILE A 197 -11.37 22.36 -16.46
C ILE A 197 -11.51 21.50 -15.21
N SER A 198 -10.40 21.01 -14.68
CA SER A 198 -10.35 20.20 -13.46
C SER A 198 -9.38 20.79 -12.44
N GLN A 199 -9.77 20.81 -11.17
CA GLN A 199 -8.83 21.01 -10.07
C GLN A 199 -7.68 19.99 -10.13
N ARG A 200 -6.42 20.45 -10.05
CA ARG A 200 -5.26 19.58 -10.20
C ARG A 200 -5.01 18.66 -8.99
N GLU A 201 -5.18 19.19 -7.78
CA GLU A 201 -5.03 18.46 -6.52
C GLU A 201 -6.38 17.93 -6.05
N VAL A 202 -6.72 16.70 -6.45
CA VAL A 202 -8.03 16.09 -6.21
C VAL A 202 -8.15 15.38 -4.85
N THR A 203 -7.07 15.28 -4.08
CA THR A 203 -7.07 14.54 -2.79
C THR A 203 -7.57 15.32 -1.61
N THR A 204 -7.75 16.62 -1.77
CA THR A 204 -8.08 17.54 -0.69
C THR A 204 -9.26 18.40 -1.10
N PHE A 205 -10.24 18.49 -0.21
CA PHE A 205 -11.36 19.41 -0.35
C PHE A 205 -10.95 20.82 0.12
N TYR A 206 -11.05 21.81 -0.75
CA TYR A 206 -10.75 23.22 -0.46
C TYR A 206 -12.03 24.08 -0.53
N PRO A 207 -12.66 24.40 0.62
CA PRO A 207 -13.92 25.14 0.65
C PRO A 207 -13.86 26.48 -0.09
N THR A 208 -12.70 27.14 -0.08
CA THR A 208 -12.48 28.44 -0.75
C THR A 208 -12.61 28.40 -2.27
N LEU A 209 -12.52 27.21 -2.90
CA LEU A 209 -12.73 27.07 -4.33
C LEU A 209 -14.21 27.15 -4.72
N LEU A 210 -15.13 26.76 -3.83
CA LEU A 210 -16.57 26.84 -4.08
C LEU A 210 -17.01 28.29 -4.33
N GLU A 211 -16.51 29.21 -3.50
CA GLU A 211 -16.82 30.64 -3.58
C GLU A 211 -16.23 31.30 -4.83
N LYS A 212 -15.09 30.79 -5.32
CA LYS A 212 -14.32 31.36 -6.44
C LYS A 212 -14.57 30.67 -7.77
N LYS A 213 -15.41 29.62 -7.82
CA LYS A 213 -15.56 28.74 -8.98
C LYS A 213 -15.90 29.51 -10.26
N ASN A 214 -16.84 30.45 -10.20
CA ASN A 214 -17.28 31.22 -11.37
C ASN A 214 -16.21 32.22 -11.83
N ASP A 215 -15.56 32.91 -10.89
CA ASP A 215 -14.50 33.87 -11.21
C ASP A 215 -13.29 33.16 -11.84
N LEU A 216 -12.94 31.98 -11.32
CA LEU A 216 -11.85 31.15 -11.85
C LEU A 216 -12.18 30.60 -13.24
N LEU A 217 -13.43 30.17 -13.47
CA LEU A 217 -13.89 29.72 -14.79
C LEU A 217 -13.66 30.80 -15.84
N TRP A 218 -14.22 31.99 -15.60
CA TRP A 218 -14.14 33.11 -16.52
C TRP A 218 -12.68 33.52 -16.79
N LEU A 219 -11.86 33.59 -15.74
CA LEU A 219 -10.44 33.94 -15.84
C LEU A 219 -9.65 32.92 -16.67
N ILE A 220 -9.92 31.62 -16.51
CA ILE A 220 -9.23 30.57 -17.25
C ILE A 220 -9.70 30.55 -18.72
N GLU A 221 -10.99 30.76 -19.00
CA GLU A 221 -11.53 30.86 -20.37
C GLU A 221 -10.97 32.06 -21.13
N GLU A 222 -10.94 33.23 -20.50
CA GLU A 222 -10.33 34.44 -21.07
C GLU A 222 -8.84 34.20 -21.33
N PHE A 223 -8.12 33.65 -20.34
CA PHE A 223 -6.71 33.31 -20.47
C PHE A 223 -6.45 32.35 -21.63
N PHE A 224 -7.25 31.29 -21.77
CA PHE A 224 -7.15 30.32 -22.86
C PHE A 224 -7.34 31.01 -24.21
N THR A 225 -8.40 31.81 -24.34
CA THR A 225 -8.76 32.49 -25.59
C THR A 225 -7.66 33.44 -26.05
N ASP A 226 -7.13 34.25 -25.15
CA ASP A 226 -6.15 35.29 -25.47
C ASP A 226 -4.73 34.74 -25.63
N ASN A 227 -4.38 33.70 -24.86
CA ASN A 227 -3.00 33.29 -24.71
C ASN A 227 -2.67 31.96 -25.33
N VAL A 228 -3.61 31.00 -25.42
CA VAL A 228 -3.31 29.58 -25.72
C VAL A 228 -3.95 29.10 -27.03
N ARG A 229 -5.25 29.34 -27.23
CA ARG A 229 -6.12 28.71 -28.24
C ARG A 229 -5.51 28.55 -29.63
N LEU A 230 -4.94 29.62 -30.19
CA LEU A 230 -4.39 29.65 -31.55
C LEU A 230 -2.86 29.56 -31.60
N LYS A 231 -2.18 29.39 -30.47
CA LYS A 231 -0.71 29.41 -30.38
C LYS A 231 -0.08 28.04 -30.20
N PHE A 232 -0.78 27.07 -29.62
CA PHE A 232 -0.28 25.71 -29.45
C PHE A 232 -0.56 24.88 -30.72
N GLU A 233 0.40 24.05 -31.15
CA GLU A 233 0.33 23.38 -32.46
C GLU A 233 -0.70 22.25 -32.52
N SER A 234 -0.78 21.38 -31.51
CA SER A 234 -1.70 20.24 -31.52
C SER A 234 -3.16 20.68 -31.37
N GLU A 235 -4.07 19.99 -32.06
CA GLU A 235 -5.53 20.24 -32.00
C GLU A 235 -6.13 19.77 -30.68
N ASN A 236 -5.59 18.68 -30.12
CA ASN A 236 -6.07 18.02 -28.92
C ASN A 236 -4.94 17.92 -27.89
N TYR A 237 -5.09 18.57 -26.74
CA TYR A 237 -4.07 18.61 -25.70
C TYR A 237 -4.66 18.97 -24.35
N THR A 238 -3.84 18.84 -23.31
CA THR A 238 -4.13 19.41 -22.00
C THR A 238 -3.07 20.43 -21.63
N PHE A 239 -3.44 21.42 -20.82
CA PHE A 239 -2.46 22.32 -20.23
C PHE A 239 -2.80 22.60 -18.77
N ASP A 240 -1.77 22.69 -17.95
CA ASP A 240 -1.89 23.00 -16.53
C ASP A 240 -1.66 24.50 -16.33
N VAL A 241 -2.56 25.16 -15.61
CA VAL A 241 -2.57 26.60 -15.35
C VAL A 241 -2.64 26.88 -13.86
N TYR A 242 -1.89 27.88 -13.41
CA TYR A 242 -1.90 28.37 -12.04
C TYR A 242 -2.51 29.77 -11.97
N VAL A 243 -3.47 29.98 -11.06
CA VAL A 243 -4.06 31.30 -10.84
C VAL A 243 -3.40 31.99 -9.64
N MET A 244 -2.70 33.09 -9.92
CA MET A 244 -2.00 33.89 -8.91
C MET A 244 -2.99 34.67 -8.04
N LYS A 245 -2.57 35.05 -6.83
CA LYS A 245 -3.38 35.85 -5.89
C LYS A 245 -3.82 37.21 -6.45
N ASP A 246 -3.11 37.73 -7.45
CA ASP A 246 -3.42 39.00 -8.13
C ASP A 246 -4.34 38.82 -9.35
N GLY A 247 -4.91 37.63 -9.56
CA GLY A 247 -5.82 37.34 -10.68
C GLY A 247 -5.12 37.05 -12.00
N ARG A 248 -3.80 36.92 -12.05
CA ARG A 248 -3.09 36.52 -13.28
C ARG A 248 -2.97 35.00 -13.37
N ALA A 249 -3.35 34.42 -14.51
CA ALA A 249 -3.06 33.04 -14.83
C ALA A 249 -1.63 32.87 -15.39
N LYS A 250 -1.01 31.73 -15.07
CA LYS A 250 0.30 31.32 -15.56
C LYS A 250 0.29 29.87 -16.03
N ILE A 251 0.82 29.61 -17.22
CA ILE A 251 0.98 28.24 -17.72
C ILE A 251 2.08 27.55 -16.93
N LEU A 252 1.76 26.35 -16.45
CA LEU A 252 2.67 25.44 -15.79
C LEU A 252 3.11 24.30 -16.71
N ASP A 253 2.24 23.72 -17.51
CA ASP A 253 2.62 22.61 -18.38
C ASP A 253 1.69 22.39 -19.56
N PHE A 254 2.17 21.66 -20.57
CA PHE A 254 1.36 21.08 -21.63
C PHE A 254 1.55 19.57 -21.61
N ASN A 255 0.47 18.80 -21.79
CA ASN A 255 0.54 17.35 -21.91
C ASN A 255 -0.32 16.89 -23.09
N PRO A 256 0.04 15.77 -23.73
CA PRO A 256 -0.75 15.21 -24.82
C PRO A 256 -2.17 14.81 -24.40
N TRP A 257 -3.10 14.77 -25.36
CA TRP A 257 -4.45 14.25 -25.16
C TRP A 257 -4.43 12.73 -24.99
N GLY A 258 -4.95 12.23 -23.87
CA GLY A 258 -4.92 10.80 -23.52
C GLY A 258 -3.56 10.31 -23.00
N ALA A 259 -3.30 9.02 -23.22
CA ALA A 259 -2.11 8.29 -22.75
C ALA A 259 -1.89 8.37 -21.23
N PHE A 260 -0.70 8.80 -20.80
CA PHE A 260 -0.29 8.96 -19.41
C PHE A 260 -0.79 10.26 -18.76
N THR A 261 -1.54 11.08 -19.49
CA THR A 261 -2.17 12.27 -18.91
C THR A 261 -3.34 11.83 -18.03
N LEU A 262 -3.29 12.17 -16.74
CA LEU A 262 -4.42 11.89 -15.83
C LEU A 262 -5.64 12.78 -16.16
N PRO A 263 -6.86 12.23 -16.28
CA PRO A 263 -8.09 13.01 -16.51
C PRO A 263 -8.65 13.65 -15.23
N LEU A 264 -8.07 13.34 -14.06
CA LEU A 264 -8.38 13.96 -12.76
C LEU A 264 -9.83 13.78 -12.31
N LEU A 265 -10.64 14.85 -12.32
CA LEU A 265 -12.08 14.82 -12.01
C LEU A 265 -12.94 14.42 -13.22
N PHE A 266 -12.30 14.08 -14.34
CA PHE A 266 -12.96 13.57 -15.52
C PHE A 266 -12.65 12.09 -15.80
N THR A 267 -13.40 11.49 -16.72
CA THR A 267 -13.00 10.29 -17.47
C THR A 267 -12.64 10.68 -18.91
N TRP A 268 -11.90 9.83 -19.62
CA TRP A 268 -11.55 10.13 -21.01
C TRP A 268 -12.78 10.04 -21.93
N GLU A 269 -13.71 9.12 -21.67
CA GLU A 269 -14.92 8.95 -22.51
C GLU A 269 -15.80 10.19 -22.48
N GLU A 270 -15.99 10.82 -21.32
CA GLU A 270 -16.84 12.01 -21.26
C GLU A 270 -16.20 13.21 -21.96
N LEU A 271 -14.87 13.34 -21.88
CA LEU A 271 -14.14 14.37 -22.60
C LEU A 271 -14.23 14.16 -24.11
N GLU A 272 -14.29 12.91 -24.58
CA GLU A 272 -14.49 12.55 -25.99
C GLU A 272 -15.97 12.65 -26.44
N GLN A 273 -16.92 12.43 -25.54
CA GLN A 273 -18.36 12.44 -25.83
C GLN A 273 -18.99 13.84 -25.80
N ASN A 274 -18.38 14.81 -25.11
CA ASN A 274 -18.83 16.20 -25.04
C ASN A 274 -18.95 16.91 -26.41
N LEU A 275 -18.54 16.27 -27.51
CA LEU A 275 -18.85 16.68 -28.88
C LEU A 275 -20.32 16.49 -29.30
N ARG A 276 -21.15 15.76 -28.52
CA ARG A 276 -22.48 15.30 -28.97
C ARG A 276 -23.69 15.93 -28.27
N GLU A 277 -23.52 16.62 -27.14
CA GLU A 277 -24.63 17.24 -26.41
C GLU A 277 -24.50 18.77 -26.45
N GLU A 278 -25.58 19.44 -26.87
CA GLU A 278 -25.71 20.90 -27.02
C GLU A 278 -25.73 21.64 -25.65
N GLU A 279 -24.78 21.39 -24.75
CA GLU A 279 -24.56 22.23 -23.56
C GLU A 279 -23.50 23.29 -23.86
N ASP A 280 -23.94 24.55 -23.97
CA ASP A 280 -23.21 25.70 -24.52
C ASP A 280 -22.11 26.28 -23.60
N GLY A 281 -21.41 25.45 -22.80
CA GLY A 281 -20.43 25.93 -21.80
C GLY A 281 -19.33 24.96 -21.39
N VAL A 282 -18.19 25.50 -20.94
CA VAL A 282 -17.04 24.72 -20.46
C VAL A 282 -17.36 24.05 -19.13
N ASN A 283 -17.14 22.73 -19.02
CA ASN A 283 -17.40 22.00 -17.79
C ASN A 283 -16.26 22.23 -16.77
N PHE A 284 -16.54 22.94 -15.67
CA PHE A 284 -15.55 23.15 -14.59
C PHE A 284 -15.86 22.31 -13.35
N ARG A 285 -14.96 21.36 -13.05
CA ARG A 285 -15.05 20.45 -11.92
C ARG A 285 -14.00 20.78 -10.85
N ILE A 286 -14.48 20.91 -9.63
CA ILE A 286 -13.70 21.00 -8.41
C ILE A 286 -14.24 19.99 -7.41
N VAL A 287 -13.46 19.64 -6.38
CA VAL A 287 -13.96 18.82 -5.28
C VAL A 287 -14.94 19.67 -4.45
N GLU A 288 -16.22 19.29 -4.45
CA GLU A 288 -17.30 20.11 -3.86
C GLU A 288 -17.58 19.78 -2.38
N ASN A 289 -17.12 18.64 -1.87
CA ASN A 289 -17.27 18.23 -0.48
C ASN A 289 -16.21 17.19 -0.09
N GLN A 290 -16.15 16.82 1.20
CA GLN A 290 -15.17 15.85 1.72
C GLN A 290 -15.31 14.45 1.15
N CYS A 291 -16.51 14.04 0.71
CA CYS A 291 -16.75 12.73 0.10
C CYS A 291 -16.36 12.70 -1.39
N GLY A 292 -16.22 13.87 -2.03
CA GLY A 292 -15.84 14.01 -3.43
C GLY A 292 -14.33 14.03 -3.68
N ILE A 293 -13.50 13.82 -2.65
CA ILE A 293 -12.05 13.68 -2.82
C ILE A 293 -11.77 12.43 -3.64
N ARG A 294 -10.88 12.53 -4.63
CA ARG A 294 -10.41 11.36 -5.38
C ARG A 294 -9.08 10.89 -4.81
N PRO A 295 -8.77 9.57 -4.85
CA PRO A 295 -7.44 9.09 -4.56
C PRO A 295 -6.43 9.83 -5.42
N GLY A 296 -5.41 10.39 -4.79
CA GLY A 296 -4.32 11.01 -5.53
C GLY A 296 -3.42 9.90 -5.97
N LEU A 297 -3.17 9.80 -7.27
CA LEU A 297 -2.01 9.07 -7.77
C LEU A 297 -0.77 9.85 -7.33
N LYS A 298 -0.39 9.68 -6.06
CA LYS A 298 0.90 10.10 -5.56
C LYS A 298 1.90 9.16 -6.19
N THR A 299 2.85 9.78 -6.86
CA THR A 299 3.83 9.23 -7.79
C THR A 299 4.84 8.31 -7.11
N ALA A 300 4.46 7.33 -6.30
CA ALA A 300 5.39 6.34 -5.74
C ALA A 300 5.06 4.92 -6.21
N VAL A 301 4.26 4.83 -7.28
CA VAL A 301 3.87 3.57 -7.92
C VAL A 301 4.66 3.48 -9.24
N PRO A 302 5.34 2.36 -9.53
CA PRO A 302 6.05 2.17 -10.80
C PRO A 302 5.15 2.48 -12.00
N ARG A 303 5.69 3.16 -13.01
CA ARG A 303 4.90 3.78 -14.09
C ARG A 303 4.11 2.78 -14.95
N ASP A 304 4.53 1.51 -14.99
CA ASP A 304 3.80 0.41 -15.64
C ASP A 304 2.43 0.14 -15.01
N TYR A 305 2.23 0.59 -13.78
CA TYR A 305 0.96 0.57 -13.07
C TYR A 305 0.22 1.90 -13.15
N LEU A 306 0.54 2.83 -14.06
CA LEU A 306 -0.12 4.14 -14.19
C LEU A 306 -0.80 4.36 -15.56
N ASP A 307 -1.00 3.30 -16.34
CA ASP A 307 -1.72 3.41 -17.61
C ASP A 307 -3.18 3.82 -17.37
N THR A 308 -3.56 5.02 -17.82
CA THR A 308 -4.92 5.54 -17.80
C THR A 308 -5.55 5.61 -19.19
N SER A 309 -4.99 4.88 -20.16
CA SER A 309 -5.56 4.83 -21.51
C SER A 309 -6.96 4.20 -21.50
N PRO A 310 -7.81 4.54 -22.49
CA PRO A 310 -9.16 3.97 -22.58
C PRO A 310 -9.14 2.44 -22.56
N GLY A 311 -9.77 1.85 -21.55
CA GLY A 311 -9.84 0.40 -21.32
C GLY A 311 -8.82 -0.16 -20.34
N SER A 312 -7.90 0.65 -19.82
CA SER A 312 -6.93 0.21 -18.81
C SER A 312 -7.59 -0.04 -17.45
N GLY A 313 -6.88 -0.73 -16.54
CA GLY A 313 -7.38 -1.01 -15.18
C GLY A 313 -7.70 0.26 -14.38
N TRP A 314 -6.91 1.33 -14.54
CA TRP A 314 -7.16 2.61 -13.88
C TRP A 314 -8.27 3.42 -14.51
N ASP A 315 -8.39 3.38 -15.83
CA ASP A 315 -9.50 3.99 -16.53
C ASP A 315 -10.83 3.33 -16.13
N GLN A 316 -10.86 2.00 -15.97
CA GLN A 316 -12.00 1.28 -15.41
C GLN A 316 -12.31 1.68 -13.96
N PHE A 317 -11.29 1.80 -13.12
CA PHE A 317 -11.46 2.25 -11.74
C PHE A 317 -12.03 3.67 -11.63
N LEU A 318 -11.49 4.62 -12.41
CA LEU A 318 -11.95 6.02 -12.42
C LEU A 318 -13.39 6.14 -12.93
N ARG A 319 -13.78 5.32 -13.92
CA ARG A 319 -15.17 5.24 -14.39
C ARG A 319 -16.13 4.75 -13.31
N GLU A 320 -15.81 3.66 -12.62
CA GLU A 320 -16.71 3.11 -11.58
C GLU A 320 -16.82 4.06 -10.39
N ALA A 321 -15.71 4.71 -9.98
CA ALA A 321 -15.73 5.72 -8.93
C ALA A 321 -16.58 6.95 -9.31
N ASP A 322 -16.55 7.39 -10.56
CA ASP A 322 -17.39 8.51 -11.02
C ASP A 322 -18.88 8.12 -11.11
N LYS A 323 -19.17 6.89 -11.55
CA LYS A 323 -20.54 6.35 -11.57
C LYS A 323 -21.14 6.29 -10.16
N GLU A 324 -20.40 5.77 -9.18
CA GLU A 324 -20.82 5.72 -7.78
C GLU A 324 -21.08 7.14 -7.22
N LEU A 325 -20.21 8.10 -7.53
CA LEU A 325 -20.38 9.49 -7.10
C LEU A 325 -21.63 10.14 -7.73
N ARG A 326 -21.95 9.81 -8.99
CA ARG A 326 -23.18 10.27 -9.66
C ARG A 326 -24.43 9.64 -9.07
N GLU A 327 -24.39 8.36 -8.68
CA GLU A 327 -25.51 7.66 -8.01
C GLU A 327 -25.80 8.27 -6.64
N GLN A 328 -24.76 8.62 -5.88
CA GLN A 328 -24.89 9.34 -4.61
C GLN A 328 -25.46 10.76 -4.79
N LYS A 329 -25.12 11.46 -5.89
CA LYS A 329 -25.69 12.79 -6.22
C LYS A 329 -27.13 12.73 -6.78
N ARG A 330 -27.54 11.62 -7.42
CA ARG A 330 -28.89 11.41 -8.01
C ARG A 330 -29.96 10.96 -7.01
N SER A 331 -29.67 11.01 -5.71
CA SER A 331 -30.62 10.70 -4.65
C SER A 331 -31.19 11.98 -4.00
N PRO A 332 -32.15 12.70 -4.61
CA PRO A 332 -32.77 13.89 -4.01
C PRO A 332 -33.93 13.59 -3.05
N GLU A 333 -34.07 12.35 -2.56
CA GLU A 333 -35.04 12.00 -1.52
C GLU A 333 -34.35 11.40 -0.30
N ASN A 334 -33.88 12.29 0.58
CA ASN A 334 -34.03 12.16 2.02
C ASN A 334 -33.77 13.52 2.67
N GLY A 335 -34.69 14.45 2.38
CA GLY A 335 -34.97 15.56 3.28
C GLY A 335 -35.51 15.00 4.59
N GLY A 336 -34.92 15.50 5.69
CA GLY A 336 -35.21 15.21 7.09
C GLY A 336 -36.56 14.58 7.43
N ALA A 337 -36.50 13.37 7.97
CA ALA A 337 -37.45 12.90 8.96
C ALA A 337 -36.72 12.79 10.31
N LEU A 338 -37.17 13.60 11.26
CA LEU A 338 -36.81 13.58 12.67
C LEU A 338 -36.75 12.14 13.18
N ARG A 339 -35.54 11.64 13.48
CA ARG A 339 -35.38 10.48 14.36
C ARG A 339 -35.54 10.95 15.81
N SER A 340 -36.42 10.28 16.52
CA SER A 340 -36.95 10.58 17.84
C SER A 340 -35.90 10.52 18.96
N GLU A 341 -36.08 11.41 19.94
CA GLU A 341 -35.31 11.66 21.18
C GLU A 341 -35.09 10.46 22.13
N SER A 342 -35.38 9.22 21.74
CA SER A 342 -35.28 8.05 22.62
C SER A 342 -34.09 7.12 22.35
N GLU A 343 -33.31 7.36 21.29
CA GLU A 343 -32.05 6.64 21.01
C GLU A 343 -30.80 7.45 21.41
N PHE A 344 -30.98 8.63 22.02
CA PHE A 344 -29.89 9.48 22.53
C PHE A 344 -29.30 8.99 23.86
N LEU A 345 -29.98 8.08 24.58
CA LEU A 345 -29.66 7.77 25.97
C LEU A 345 -28.77 6.54 26.21
N GLU A 346 -28.39 5.80 25.15
CA GLU A 346 -27.39 4.71 25.28
C GLU A 346 -26.02 5.08 24.66
N GLU A 347 -25.94 6.14 23.85
CA GLU A 347 -24.65 6.72 23.42
C GLU A 347 -24.09 7.78 24.39
N GLU A 348 -24.93 8.35 25.25
CA GLU A 348 -24.50 9.34 26.26
C GLU A 348 -23.74 8.72 27.44
N GLU A 349 -23.85 7.41 27.68
CA GLU A 349 -23.04 6.74 28.71
C GLU A 349 -21.59 6.47 28.28
N LEU A 350 -21.26 6.57 26.99
CA LEU A 350 -19.87 6.48 26.50
C LEU A 350 -19.25 7.83 26.11
N LYS A 351 -20.06 8.89 25.91
CA LYS A 351 -19.58 10.25 25.61
C LYS A 351 -19.23 11.08 26.87
N SER A 352 -19.45 10.56 28.07
CA SER A 352 -19.12 11.24 29.33
C SER A 352 -17.66 11.07 29.80
N LYS A 353 -16.78 10.46 28.99
CA LYS A 353 -15.33 10.38 29.27
C LYS A 353 -14.41 11.13 28.29
N GLU A 354 -14.93 11.80 27.27
CA GLU A 354 -14.11 12.59 26.32
C GLU A 354 -13.89 14.05 26.77
N ASN A 355 -13.64 14.27 28.06
CA ASN A 355 -13.15 15.56 28.56
C ASN A 355 -11.94 15.45 29.48
N GLU A 356 -11.27 14.29 29.48
CA GLU A 356 -9.87 14.23 29.93
C GLU A 356 -8.99 14.36 28.70
N ASP A 357 -8.31 15.49 28.61
CA ASP A 357 -7.30 15.74 27.59
C ASP A 357 -6.11 14.82 27.88
N ASP A 358 -6.17 13.56 27.44
CA ASP A 358 -5.16 12.53 27.68
C ASP A 358 -4.27 12.25 26.43
N LEU A 359 -3.11 11.64 26.66
CA LEU A 359 -2.13 11.37 25.60
C LEU A 359 -2.72 10.44 24.52
N LYS A 360 -3.47 9.41 24.94
CA LYS A 360 -4.14 8.46 24.04
C LYS A 360 -5.12 9.18 23.11
N GLY A 361 -6.00 10.02 23.64
CA GLY A 361 -6.97 10.78 22.88
C GLY A 361 -6.30 11.76 21.90
N ARG A 362 -5.20 12.40 22.29
CA ARG A 362 -4.43 13.29 21.38
C ARG A 362 -3.78 12.53 20.22
N ILE A 363 -3.22 11.34 20.47
CA ILE A 363 -2.61 10.48 19.45
C ILE A 363 -3.67 9.90 18.50
N PHE A 364 -4.79 9.43 19.03
CA PHE A 364 -5.86 8.86 18.23
C PHE A 364 -6.56 9.91 17.34
N ARG A 365 -6.57 11.18 17.77
CA ARG A 365 -7.02 12.34 16.96
C ARG A 365 -6.14 12.62 15.72
N LEU A 366 -4.94 12.06 15.62
CA LEU A 366 -4.12 12.11 14.40
C LEU A 366 -4.74 11.21 13.31
N ARG A 367 -5.68 11.74 12.53
CA ARG A 367 -6.40 10.98 11.49
C ARG A 367 -5.56 10.68 10.23
N LEU A 368 -4.38 11.30 10.07
CA LEU A 368 -3.55 11.18 8.86
C LEU A 368 -2.15 10.62 9.18
N PRO A 369 -1.64 9.61 8.44
CA PRO A 369 -0.28 9.05 8.59
C PRO A 369 0.88 10.04 8.40
N LYS A 370 0.60 11.24 7.89
CA LYS A 370 1.60 12.30 7.66
C LYS A 370 1.92 13.11 8.92
N ARG A 371 1.10 13.03 9.96
CA ARG A 371 1.32 13.77 11.20
C ARG A 371 2.06 12.89 12.19
N SER A 372 3.25 13.33 12.58
CA SER A 372 4.06 12.56 13.51
C SER A 372 3.43 12.50 14.91
N VAL A 373 3.36 11.29 15.47
CA VAL A 373 3.04 11.03 16.87
C VAL A 373 4.13 11.59 17.79
N THR A 374 5.40 11.59 17.35
CA THR A 374 6.51 12.11 18.16
C THR A 374 6.27 13.56 18.57
N ASN A 375 5.79 14.39 17.64
CA ASN A 375 5.45 15.80 17.90
C ASN A 375 4.34 15.95 18.95
N VAL A 376 3.40 15.00 19.01
CA VAL A 376 2.30 15.01 20.00
C VAL A 376 2.84 14.61 21.38
N ILE A 377 3.69 13.59 21.45
CA ILE A 377 4.34 13.17 22.70
C ILE A 377 5.27 14.29 23.21
N ASP A 378 6.11 14.88 22.37
CA ASP A 378 6.99 15.99 22.75
C ASP A 378 6.23 17.23 23.22
N LYS A 379 5.07 17.51 22.62
CA LYS A 379 4.20 18.58 23.08
C LYS A 379 3.59 18.26 24.44
N TRP A 380 3.15 17.02 24.64
CA TRP A 380 2.59 16.54 25.90
C TRP A 380 3.60 16.64 27.05
N VAL A 381 4.85 16.24 26.80
CA VAL A 381 5.96 16.35 27.77
C VAL A 381 6.31 17.82 28.04
N ARG A 382 6.35 18.69 27.02
CA ARG A 382 6.59 20.13 27.19
C ARG A 382 5.52 20.86 28.00
N GLU A 383 4.30 20.32 28.02
CA GLU A 383 3.21 20.81 28.88
C GLU A 383 3.37 20.40 30.36
N GLY A 384 4.41 19.62 30.69
CA GLY A 384 4.74 19.18 32.05
C GLY A 384 4.09 17.86 32.46
N ASN A 385 3.48 17.14 31.51
CA ASN A 385 2.83 15.86 31.79
C ASN A 385 3.83 14.70 31.73
N ALA A 386 3.67 13.73 32.64
CA ALA A 386 4.47 12.50 32.62
C ALA A 386 3.99 11.54 31.52
N VAL A 387 4.90 10.74 30.99
CA VAL A 387 4.63 9.65 30.03
C VAL A 387 5.24 8.37 30.58
N SER A 388 4.47 7.29 30.63
CA SER A 388 4.94 6.00 31.12
C SER A 388 5.14 4.98 30.00
N ALA A 389 6.10 4.06 30.18
CA ALA A 389 6.38 3.00 29.21
C ALA A 389 5.15 2.10 28.98
N SER A 390 4.40 1.81 30.05
CA SER A 390 3.18 0.98 29.98
C SER A 390 2.07 1.64 29.18
N GLU A 391 1.91 2.96 29.31
CA GLU A 391 0.96 3.75 28.54
C GLU A 391 1.31 3.74 27.05
N LEU A 392 2.58 4.00 26.69
CA LEU A 392 3.04 3.96 25.29
C LEU A 392 2.89 2.57 24.67
N ARG A 393 3.24 1.51 25.40
CA ARG A 393 3.03 0.11 24.97
C ARG A 393 1.54 -0.19 24.74
N HIS A 394 0.66 0.29 25.61
CA HIS A 394 -0.79 0.12 25.44
C HIS A 394 -1.30 0.87 24.21
N ILE A 395 -0.90 2.13 24.02
CA ILE A 395 -1.28 2.94 22.85
C ILE A 395 -0.77 2.28 21.56
N SER A 396 0.49 1.86 21.53
CA SER A 396 1.08 1.15 20.38
C SER A 396 0.31 -0.14 20.04
N LYS A 397 -0.08 -0.93 21.04
CA LYS A 397 -0.90 -2.14 20.83
C LYS A 397 -2.27 -1.84 20.22
N GLU A 398 -2.96 -0.80 20.68
CA GLU A 398 -4.26 -0.40 20.12
C GLU A 398 -4.12 0.19 18.70
N LEU A 399 -3.03 0.92 18.44
CA LEU A 399 -2.70 1.39 17.08
C LEU A 399 -2.41 0.21 16.12
N ARG A 400 -1.72 -0.84 16.57
CA ARG A 400 -1.50 -2.07 15.78
C ARG A 400 -2.79 -2.80 15.47
N LYS A 401 -3.72 -2.92 16.44
CA LYS A 401 -5.06 -3.49 16.20
C LYS A 401 -5.87 -2.70 15.16
N SER A 402 -5.68 -1.39 15.12
CA SER A 402 -6.30 -0.50 14.13
C SER A 402 -5.44 -0.30 12.87
N GLN A 403 -4.42 -1.14 12.66
CA GLN A 403 -3.51 -1.13 11.51
C GLN A 403 -2.76 0.21 11.27
N ARG A 404 -2.65 1.06 12.28
CA ARG A 404 -1.90 2.32 12.24
C ARG A 404 -0.41 2.08 12.55
N PHE A 405 0.24 1.21 11.78
CA PHE A 405 1.60 0.71 12.04
C PHE A 405 2.65 1.82 12.07
N LYS A 406 2.57 2.81 11.17
CA LYS A 406 3.49 3.95 11.17
C LYS A 406 3.48 4.73 12.49
N HIS A 407 2.29 5.06 12.98
CA HIS A 407 2.13 5.78 14.25
C HIS A 407 2.61 4.94 15.44
N ALA A 408 2.39 3.62 15.41
CA ALA A 408 2.90 2.71 16.42
C ALA A 408 4.44 2.59 16.38
N LEU A 409 5.03 2.66 15.18
CA LEU A 409 6.48 2.67 14.98
C LEU A 409 7.11 3.96 15.49
N GLU A 410 6.50 5.11 15.21
CA GLU A 410 6.93 6.42 15.74
C GLU A 410 6.92 6.45 17.29
N ILE A 411 5.96 5.78 17.94
CA ILE A 411 5.96 5.60 19.41
C ILE A 411 7.18 4.79 19.85
N SER A 412 7.46 3.69 19.14
CA SER A 412 8.63 2.85 19.44
C SER A 412 9.94 3.60 19.21
N GLU A 413 10.04 4.44 18.17
CA GLU A 413 11.19 5.30 17.89
C GLU A 413 11.40 6.34 18.99
N TRP A 414 10.31 6.96 19.42
CA TRP A 414 10.34 7.92 20.50
C TRP A 414 10.84 7.30 21.81
N MET A 415 10.39 6.08 22.14
CA MET A 415 10.88 5.34 23.31
C MET A 415 12.38 5.02 23.23
N VAL A 416 12.92 4.73 22.04
CA VAL A 416 14.36 4.47 21.85
C VAL A 416 15.18 5.75 22.02
N ALA A 417 14.65 6.90 21.56
CA ALA A 417 15.34 8.19 21.63
C ALA A 417 15.44 8.77 23.06
N HIS A 418 14.71 8.21 24.03
CA HIS A 418 14.67 8.66 25.41
C HIS A 418 15.26 7.58 26.33
N GLU A 419 16.52 7.77 26.76
CA GLU A 419 17.32 6.80 27.54
C GLU A 419 16.67 6.35 28.87
N GLU A 420 15.65 7.07 29.34
CA GLU A 420 14.86 6.76 30.54
C GLU A 420 13.92 5.55 30.38
N PHE A 421 13.70 5.08 29.15
CA PHE A 421 12.88 3.90 28.86
C PHE A 421 13.75 2.66 28.63
N GLU A 422 13.74 1.73 29.58
CA GLU A 422 14.28 0.38 29.37
C GLU A 422 13.35 -0.41 28.45
N LEU A 423 13.84 -0.72 27.25
CA LEU A 423 13.15 -1.55 26.27
C LEU A 423 13.23 -3.02 26.68
N SER A 424 12.10 -3.72 26.60
CA SER A 424 12.06 -5.17 26.81
C SER A 424 12.23 -5.94 25.50
N ASP A 425 12.51 -7.23 25.60
CA ASP A 425 12.55 -8.14 24.45
C ASP A 425 11.26 -8.09 23.61
N THR A 426 10.11 -7.90 24.26
CA THR A 426 8.82 -7.73 23.59
C THR A 426 8.69 -6.42 22.84
N ASP A 427 9.38 -5.35 23.28
CA ASP A 427 9.42 -4.07 22.59
C ASP A 427 10.27 -4.20 21.31
N HIS A 428 11.44 -4.85 21.40
CA HIS A 428 12.28 -5.15 20.24
C HIS A 428 11.55 -6.05 19.22
N ALA A 429 10.87 -7.10 19.68
CA ALA A 429 10.07 -7.98 18.83
C ALA A 429 8.89 -7.24 18.15
N SER A 430 8.20 -6.38 18.91
CA SER A 430 7.11 -5.55 18.35
C SER A 430 7.64 -4.54 17.32
N ARG A 431 8.85 -4.01 17.54
CA ARG A 431 9.48 -3.08 16.60
C ARG A 431 9.90 -3.77 15.30
N ILE A 432 10.41 -5.01 15.35
CA ILE A 432 10.69 -5.83 14.15
C ILE A 432 9.40 -6.00 13.32
N ASP A 433 8.30 -6.40 13.95
CA ASP A 433 7.00 -6.52 13.27
C ASP A 433 6.53 -5.18 12.66
N LEU A 434 6.63 -4.08 13.42
CA LEU A 434 6.27 -2.76 12.94
C LEU A 434 7.15 -2.27 11.77
N MET A 435 8.46 -2.51 11.81
CA MET A 435 9.37 -2.16 10.72
C MET A 435 9.07 -2.99 9.47
N THR A 436 8.79 -4.29 9.62
CA THR A 436 8.34 -5.13 8.50
C THR A 436 7.08 -4.56 7.85
N LYS A 437 6.10 -4.10 8.65
CA LYS A 437 4.82 -3.59 8.15
C LYS A 437 4.88 -2.17 7.55
N VAL A 438 5.93 -1.40 7.81
CA VAL A 438 6.04 0.01 7.39
C VAL A 438 7.13 0.24 6.33
N PHE A 439 8.20 -0.56 6.38
CA PHE A 439 9.38 -0.38 5.53
C PHE A 439 9.81 -1.67 4.81
N GLY A 440 9.05 -2.76 5.00
CA GLY A 440 9.39 -4.07 4.46
C GLY A 440 10.39 -4.85 5.31
N VAL A 441 10.57 -6.11 4.92
CA VAL A 441 11.34 -7.10 5.69
C VAL A 441 12.82 -6.73 5.78
N ASP A 442 13.40 -6.11 4.75
CA ASP A 442 14.83 -5.75 4.74
C ASP A 442 15.18 -4.70 5.81
N ALA A 443 14.25 -3.79 6.12
CA ALA A 443 14.44 -2.83 7.20
C ALA A 443 14.41 -3.51 8.58
N ALA A 444 13.51 -4.49 8.76
CA ALA A 444 13.44 -5.28 9.98
C ALA A 444 14.67 -6.16 10.18
N GLU A 445 15.24 -6.71 9.09
CA GLU A 445 16.48 -7.48 9.07
C GLU A 445 17.68 -6.62 9.51
N ARG A 446 17.86 -5.44 8.92
CA ARG A 446 18.92 -4.49 9.34
C ARG A 446 18.81 -4.11 10.81
N TYR A 447 17.59 -3.85 11.29
CA TYR A 447 17.37 -3.54 12.70
C TYR A 447 17.73 -4.72 13.59
N PHE A 448 17.28 -5.94 13.25
CA PHE A 448 17.63 -7.14 13.99
C PHE A 448 19.14 -7.39 14.03
N ASP A 449 19.83 -7.26 12.90
CA ASP A 449 21.28 -7.48 12.86
C ASP A 449 22.06 -6.44 13.66
N GLY A 450 21.58 -5.20 13.70
CA GLY A 450 22.10 -4.12 14.55
C GLY A 450 21.80 -4.26 16.05
N LEU A 451 20.95 -5.19 16.48
CA LEU A 451 20.69 -5.41 17.90
C LEU A 451 21.93 -5.96 18.62
N PRO A 452 22.20 -5.50 19.87
CA PRO A 452 23.23 -6.11 20.70
C PRO A 452 22.88 -7.58 20.97
N LEU A 453 23.90 -8.43 21.16
CA LEU A 453 23.70 -9.86 21.42
C LEU A 453 22.75 -10.15 22.59
N ALA A 454 22.74 -9.27 23.60
CA ALA A 454 21.83 -9.37 24.76
C ALA A 454 20.35 -9.17 24.39
N ALA A 455 20.04 -8.40 23.34
CA ALA A 455 18.68 -8.16 22.86
C ALA A 455 18.25 -9.14 21.76
N LYS A 456 19.15 -9.98 21.25
CA LYS A 456 18.85 -11.06 20.29
C LYS A 456 18.29 -12.29 21.01
N THR A 457 17.10 -12.12 21.58
CA THR A 457 16.39 -13.15 22.35
C THR A 457 15.45 -13.99 21.49
N THR A 458 14.89 -15.05 22.07
CA THR A 458 13.88 -15.92 21.44
C THR A 458 12.74 -15.12 20.80
N GLU A 459 12.29 -14.04 21.43
CA GLU A 459 11.20 -13.17 20.97
C GLU A 459 11.58 -12.44 19.68
N THR A 460 12.77 -11.87 19.61
CA THR A 460 13.25 -11.12 18.42
C THR A 460 13.52 -12.05 17.23
N TYR A 461 14.11 -13.22 17.48
CA TYR A 461 14.26 -14.26 16.46
C TYR A 461 12.90 -14.77 15.96
N THR A 462 11.93 -14.98 16.86
CA THR A 462 10.58 -15.40 16.45
C THR A 462 9.90 -14.32 15.62
N ALA A 463 10.03 -13.04 15.99
CA ALA A 463 9.41 -11.93 15.27
C ALA A 463 9.96 -11.76 13.84
N LEU A 464 11.28 -11.92 13.65
CA LEU A 464 11.87 -11.85 12.32
C LEU A 464 11.52 -13.10 11.49
N LEU A 465 11.50 -14.29 12.09
CA LEU A 465 11.04 -15.50 11.41
C LEU A 465 9.58 -15.39 10.97
N HIS A 466 8.71 -14.86 11.84
CA HIS A 466 7.32 -14.54 11.52
C HIS A 466 7.22 -13.53 10.37
N SER A 467 8.10 -12.52 10.34
CA SER A 467 8.15 -11.53 9.26
C SER A 467 8.47 -12.18 7.91
N TYR A 468 9.47 -13.08 7.84
CA TYR A 468 9.77 -13.85 6.63
C TYR A 468 8.61 -14.77 6.22
N ALA A 469 8.00 -15.45 7.20
CA ALA A 469 6.87 -16.36 6.97
C ALA A 469 5.65 -15.62 6.42
N ALA A 470 5.28 -14.48 7.01
CA ALA A 470 4.16 -13.65 6.58
C ALA A 470 4.38 -13.04 5.18
N ALA A 471 5.62 -12.68 4.86
CA ALA A 471 6.02 -12.19 3.53
C ALA A 471 6.25 -13.31 2.50
N LYS A 472 6.08 -14.59 2.89
CA LYS A 472 6.28 -15.78 2.05
C LYS A 472 7.69 -15.92 1.45
N LEU A 473 8.70 -15.36 2.12
CA LEU A 473 10.10 -15.41 1.69
C LEU A 473 10.74 -16.74 2.14
N ILE A 474 10.51 -17.81 1.38
CA ILE A 474 10.90 -19.18 1.75
C ILE A 474 12.41 -19.30 2.00
N GLU A 475 13.24 -18.80 1.08
CA GLU A 475 14.69 -18.96 1.14
C GLU A 475 15.27 -18.24 2.37
N LYS A 476 14.90 -16.97 2.58
CA LYS A 476 15.30 -16.19 3.76
C LYS A 476 14.80 -16.85 5.05
N ALA A 477 13.55 -17.33 5.08
CA ALA A 477 13.00 -18.02 6.25
C ALA A 477 13.78 -19.30 6.56
N GLU A 478 14.08 -20.13 5.56
CA GLU A 478 14.83 -21.39 5.74
C GLU A 478 16.28 -21.14 6.19
N GLU A 479 16.94 -20.13 5.63
CA GLU A 479 18.28 -19.72 6.05
C GLU A 479 18.29 -19.21 7.48
N PHE A 480 17.37 -18.29 7.81
CA PHE A 480 17.24 -17.75 9.15
C PHE A 480 16.86 -18.81 10.18
N TYR A 481 16.00 -19.75 9.79
CA TYR A 481 15.64 -20.92 10.60
C TYR A 481 16.86 -21.80 10.92
N LYS A 482 17.77 -22.01 9.97
CA LYS A 482 19.07 -22.68 10.22
C LYS A 482 19.97 -21.86 11.14
N ARG A 483 20.01 -20.53 10.98
CA ARG A 483 20.77 -19.62 11.86
C ARG A 483 20.29 -19.70 13.31
N ILE A 484 18.97 -19.74 13.55
CA ILE A 484 18.40 -19.92 14.90
C ILE A 484 18.88 -21.25 15.49
N LYS A 485 18.89 -22.35 14.72
CA LYS A 485 19.35 -23.67 15.20
C LYS A 485 20.83 -23.70 15.57
N GLY A 486 21.65 -22.91 14.88
CA GLY A 486 23.07 -22.74 15.20
C GLY A 486 23.33 -21.87 16.42
N SER A 487 22.30 -21.22 16.98
CA SER A 487 22.40 -20.38 18.17
C SER A 487 22.19 -21.19 19.46
N ASN A 488 22.65 -20.66 20.59
CA ASN A 488 22.43 -21.27 21.91
C ASN A 488 20.99 -21.10 22.44
N LEU A 489 20.04 -20.71 21.60
CA LEU A 489 18.65 -20.45 22.00
C LEU A 489 17.81 -21.73 21.97
N SER A 490 16.87 -21.82 22.91
CA SER A 490 15.90 -22.91 22.93
C SER A 490 14.86 -22.71 21.84
N PHE A 491 14.84 -23.61 20.86
CA PHE A 491 13.86 -23.60 19.80
C PHE A 491 12.45 -23.85 20.37
N THR A 492 11.52 -22.93 20.13
CA THR A 492 10.14 -23.06 20.66
C THR A 492 9.21 -23.68 19.63
N ALA A 493 8.11 -24.30 20.08
CA ALA A 493 7.08 -24.83 19.18
C ALA A 493 6.54 -23.76 18.22
N LEU A 494 6.47 -22.49 18.67
CA LEU A 494 6.05 -21.35 17.86
C LEU A 494 6.93 -21.17 16.62
N MET A 495 8.25 -21.28 16.73
CA MET A 495 9.16 -21.14 15.58
C MET A 495 8.99 -22.27 14.55
N TYR A 496 8.67 -23.49 14.99
CA TYR A 496 8.30 -24.57 14.07
C TYR A 496 6.95 -24.29 13.40
N ASN A 497 5.97 -23.79 14.17
CA ASN A 497 4.65 -23.45 13.67
C ASN A 497 4.70 -22.34 12.60
N GLU A 498 5.61 -21.38 12.71
CA GLU A 498 5.86 -20.36 11.67
C GLU A 498 6.31 -21.00 10.36
N MET A 499 7.29 -21.92 10.40
CA MET A 499 7.75 -22.63 9.21
C MET A 499 6.67 -23.52 8.61
N MET A 500 5.90 -24.22 9.44
CA MET A 500 4.75 -25.01 8.98
C MET A 500 3.71 -24.14 8.28
N THR A 501 3.38 -22.98 8.88
CA THR A 501 2.42 -22.02 8.32
C THR A 501 2.92 -21.47 6.98
N LEU A 502 4.20 -21.09 6.90
CA LEU A 502 4.85 -20.68 5.66
C LEU A 502 4.70 -21.75 4.57
N TYR A 503 5.16 -22.98 4.84
CA TYR A 503 5.10 -24.08 3.85
C TYR A 503 3.67 -24.39 3.41
N MET A 504 2.72 -24.36 4.34
CA MET A 504 1.30 -24.54 4.00
C MET A 504 0.78 -23.40 3.11
N SER A 505 1.17 -22.15 3.39
CA SER A 505 0.72 -20.97 2.64
C SER A 505 1.25 -20.89 1.20
N VAL A 506 2.35 -21.60 0.91
CA VAL A 506 2.98 -21.72 -0.42
C VAL A 506 2.75 -23.09 -1.07
N GLY A 507 1.90 -23.93 -0.46
CA GLY A 507 1.50 -25.23 -1.01
C GLY A 507 2.52 -26.37 -0.85
N GLN A 508 3.63 -26.17 -0.13
CA GLN A 508 4.65 -27.18 0.13
C GLN A 508 4.27 -28.08 1.33
N LEU A 509 3.11 -28.73 1.25
CA LEU A 509 2.47 -29.47 2.36
C LEU A 509 3.33 -30.60 2.95
N GLU A 510 4.19 -31.22 2.15
CA GLU A 510 5.08 -32.30 2.60
C GLU A 510 6.16 -31.81 3.58
N LYS A 511 6.66 -30.58 3.40
CA LYS A 511 7.66 -30.01 4.31
C LYS A 511 7.10 -29.77 5.70
N ALA A 512 5.79 -29.50 5.84
CA ALA A 512 5.17 -29.35 7.16
C ALA A 512 5.31 -30.63 8.01
N SER A 513 5.27 -31.82 7.40
CA SER A 513 5.50 -33.07 8.12
C SER A 513 6.96 -33.25 8.54
N GLN A 514 7.91 -32.84 7.70
CA GLN A 514 9.35 -32.87 8.01
C GLN A 514 9.67 -31.97 9.21
N VAL A 515 9.05 -30.79 9.27
CA VAL A 515 9.20 -29.85 10.40
C VAL A 515 8.69 -30.45 11.70
N VAL A 516 7.60 -31.22 11.69
CA VAL A 516 7.10 -31.92 12.89
C VAL A 516 8.01 -33.06 13.33
N GLU A 517 8.52 -33.84 12.38
CA GLU A 517 9.51 -34.89 12.68
C GLU A 517 10.76 -34.29 13.31
N GLU A 518 11.22 -33.15 12.80
CA GLU A 518 12.34 -32.40 13.37
C GLU A 518 12.03 -31.86 14.77
N LEU A 519 10.87 -31.23 14.97
CA LEU A 519 10.41 -30.74 16.27
C LEU A 519 10.47 -31.85 17.34
N LYS A 520 10.03 -33.06 16.98
CA LYS A 520 10.07 -34.24 17.87
C LYS A 520 11.50 -34.74 18.08
N HIS A 521 12.33 -34.74 17.04
CA HIS A 521 13.74 -35.11 17.15
C HIS A 521 14.48 -34.20 18.15
N GLN A 522 14.17 -32.91 18.15
CA GLN A 522 14.68 -31.92 19.09
C GLN A 522 14.01 -31.96 20.47
N LYS A 523 13.14 -32.94 20.72
CA LYS A 523 12.41 -33.13 21.98
C LYS A 523 11.58 -31.91 22.41
N VAL A 524 11.15 -31.11 21.45
CA VAL A 524 10.16 -30.04 21.68
C VAL A 524 8.78 -30.69 21.58
N SER A 525 7.91 -30.45 22.54
CA SER A 525 6.55 -31.03 22.52
C SER A 525 5.71 -30.31 21.47
N PRO A 526 5.02 -31.02 20.56
CA PRO A 526 4.04 -30.39 19.68
C PRO A 526 2.93 -29.79 20.53
N ASP A 527 2.47 -28.58 20.18
CA ASP A 527 1.29 -27.99 20.81
C ASP A 527 0.03 -28.27 19.97
N ILE A 528 -1.14 -27.85 20.47
CA ILE A 528 -2.41 -28.06 19.76
C ILE A 528 -2.40 -27.43 18.37
N PHE A 529 -1.67 -26.33 18.20
CA PHE A 529 -1.58 -25.60 16.95
C PHE A 529 -0.64 -26.34 15.99
N THR A 530 0.46 -26.92 16.47
CA THR A 530 1.32 -27.83 15.71
C THR A 530 0.53 -29.02 15.18
N TYR A 531 -0.23 -29.71 16.04
CA TYR A 531 -1.07 -30.83 15.62
C TYR A 531 -2.14 -30.38 14.61
N ASN A 532 -2.74 -29.20 14.81
CA ASN A 532 -3.71 -28.65 13.87
C ASN A 532 -3.10 -28.39 12.48
N LEU A 533 -1.95 -27.71 12.42
CA LEU A 533 -1.25 -27.46 11.17
C LEU A 533 -0.85 -28.76 10.48
N TRP A 534 -0.40 -29.76 11.25
CA TRP A 534 0.01 -31.05 10.71
C TRP A 534 -1.17 -31.85 10.15
N ILE A 535 -2.28 -31.88 10.88
CA ILE A 535 -3.52 -32.53 10.45
C ILE A 535 -4.08 -31.80 9.21
N SER A 536 -4.06 -30.46 9.20
CA SER A 536 -4.50 -29.64 8.07
C SER A 536 -3.65 -29.84 6.82
N SER A 537 -2.32 -29.94 6.95
CA SER A 537 -1.43 -30.20 5.82
C SER A 537 -1.66 -31.59 5.22
N CYS A 538 -1.88 -32.60 6.07
CA CYS A 538 -2.18 -33.97 5.63
C CYS A 538 -3.57 -34.08 4.98
N ALA A 539 -4.57 -33.35 5.50
CA ALA A 539 -5.90 -33.28 4.91
C ALA A 539 -5.89 -32.60 3.54
N ALA A 540 -5.16 -31.49 3.40
CA ALA A 540 -4.99 -30.80 2.11
C ALA A 540 -4.24 -31.67 1.08
N ALA A 541 -3.37 -32.58 1.53
CA ALA A 541 -2.71 -33.60 0.69
C ALA A 541 -3.55 -34.88 0.48
N LEU A 542 -4.81 -34.91 0.94
CA LEU A 542 -5.73 -36.07 0.87
C LEU A 542 -5.21 -37.35 1.56
N ASN A 543 -4.29 -37.23 2.52
CA ASN A 543 -3.67 -38.35 3.21
C ASN A 543 -4.38 -38.66 4.54
N ILE A 544 -5.58 -39.23 4.45
CA ILE A 544 -6.46 -39.53 5.59
C ILE A 544 -5.86 -40.54 6.57
N ASP A 545 -5.12 -41.52 6.06
CA ASP A 545 -4.46 -42.52 6.90
C ASP A 545 -3.40 -41.89 7.79
N LYS A 546 -2.70 -40.86 7.28
CA LYS A 546 -1.76 -40.08 8.08
C LYS A 546 -2.49 -39.25 9.14
N VAL A 547 -3.63 -38.63 8.81
CA VAL A 547 -4.46 -37.92 9.79
C VAL A 547 -4.86 -38.84 10.96
N ARG A 548 -5.28 -40.08 10.70
CA ARG A 548 -5.61 -41.05 11.77
C ARG A 548 -4.43 -41.34 12.68
N ARG A 549 -3.25 -41.61 12.10
CA ARG A 549 -2.02 -41.85 12.87
C ARG A 549 -1.66 -40.66 13.75
N ILE A 550 -1.85 -39.43 13.25
CA ILE A 550 -1.61 -38.22 14.03
C ILE A 550 -2.60 -38.11 15.19
N LEU A 551 -3.88 -38.47 15.01
CA LEU A 551 -4.87 -38.47 16.09
C LEU A 551 -4.58 -39.53 17.16
N ASP A 552 -4.14 -40.72 16.73
CA ASP A 552 -3.71 -41.78 17.64
C ASP A 552 -2.50 -41.31 18.45
N GLU A 553 -1.52 -40.68 17.80
CA GLU A 553 -0.35 -40.09 18.46
C GLU A 553 -0.75 -39.00 19.45
N MET A 554 -1.60 -38.05 19.03
CA MET A 554 -2.09 -36.97 19.87
C MET A 554 -2.85 -37.51 21.10
N SER A 555 -3.53 -38.66 20.99
CA SER A 555 -4.23 -39.30 22.11
C SER A 555 -3.31 -39.96 23.14
N GLN A 556 -2.08 -40.27 22.75
CA GLN A 556 -1.06 -40.89 23.59
C GLN A 556 -0.07 -39.88 24.18
N ASP A 557 -0.18 -38.61 23.79
CA ASP A 557 0.69 -37.54 24.26
C ASP A 557 0.45 -37.23 25.74
N SER A 558 1.53 -36.96 26.48
CA SER A 558 1.48 -36.57 27.88
C SER A 558 0.79 -35.22 28.14
N GLY A 559 0.67 -34.36 27.12
CA GLY A 559 0.02 -33.04 27.18
C GLY A 559 -1.50 -33.04 26.98
N VAL A 560 -2.12 -34.21 26.82
CA VAL A 560 -3.57 -34.35 26.57
C VAL A 560 -4.40 -33.74 27.69
N ASN A 561 -5.32 -32.86 27.30
CA ASN A 561 -6.35 -32.30 28.17
C ASN A 561 -7.75 -32.52 27.55
N ASP A 562 -8.80 -32.13 28.27
CA ASP A 562 -10.18 -32.27 27.80
C ASP A 562 -10.41 -31.59 26.44
N ASP A 563 -9.77 -30.45 26.18
CA ASP A 563 -9.89 -29.71 24.91
C ASP A 563 -9.22 -30.48 23.75
N TRP A 564 -8.07 -31.12 23.99
CA TRP A 564 -7.40 -32.03 23.04
C TRP A 564 -8.24 -33.27 22.75
N MET A 565 -8.78 -33.91 23.78
CA MET A 565 -9.63 -35.10 23.62
C MET A 565 -10.92 -34.79 22.85
N ARG A 566 -11.51 -33.61 23.08
CA ARG A 566 -12.66 -33.12 22.30
C ARG A 566 -12.27 -32.89 20.84
N TYR A 567 -11.15 -32.22 20.58
CA TYR A 567 -10.64 -32.01 19.23
C TYR A 567 -10.39 -33.35 18.50
N ILE A 568 -9.67 -34.30 19.12
CA ILE A 568 -9.41 -35.63 18.58
C ILE A 568 -10.70 -36.36 18.25
N LYS A 569 -11.68 -36.34 19.16
CA LYS A 569 -12.97 -37.01 18.98
C LYS A 569 -13.74 -36.42 17.80
N ILE A 570 -13.76 -35.10 17.66
CA ILE A 570 -14.42 -34.44 16.54
C ILE A 570 -13.72 -34.82 15.24
N VAL A 571 -12.39 -34.65 15.12
CA VAL A 571 -11.64 -35.01 13.90
C VAL A 571 -11.86 -36.49 13.54
N ASN A 572 -11.84 -37.40 14.51
CA ASN A 572 -12.10 -38.83 14.29
C ASN A 572 -13.51 -39.12 13.77
N ILE A 573 -14.55 -38.46 14.30
CA ILE A 573 -15.95 -38.64 13.84
C ILE A 573 -16.05 -38.34 12.35
N TYR A 574 -15.39 -37.28 11.87
CA TYR A 574 -15.50 -36.86 10.49
C TYR A 574 -14.55 -37.60 9.53
N VAL A 575 -13.33 -37.95 9.98
CA VAL A 575 -12.44 -38.88 9.25
C VAL A 575 -13.12 -40.25 9.06
N THR A 576 -13.94 -40.68 10.03
CA THR A 576 -14.73 -41.92 9.94
C THR A 576 -15.97 -41.75 9.05
N ALA A 577 -16.66 -40.60 9.13
CA ALA A 577 -17.79 -40.28 8.25
C ALA A 577 -17.40 -40.04 6.78
N GLY A 578 -16.14 -39.66 6.50
CA GLY A 578 -15.58 -39.59 5.14
C GLY A 578 -15.34 -40.97 4.51
N HIS A 579 -15.18 -42.02 5.31
CA HIS A 579 -15.06 -43.41 4.86
C HIS A 579 -16.41 -44.17 4.82
N LEU A 580 -17.39 -43.82 5.67
CA LEU A 580 -18.69 -44.49 5.75
C LEU A 580 -19.69 -43.99 4.69
N VAL A 581 -19.25 -43.81 3.44
CA VAL A 581 -20.11 -43.48 2.29
C VAL A 581 -21.07 -44.62 1.93
N ASN A 582 -20.99 -45.78 2.60
CA ASN A 582 -21.90 -46.91 2.35
C ASN A 582 -22.85 -47.26 3.52
N ALA A 583 -22.95 -46.48 4.59
CA ALA A 583 -23.90 -46.78 5.66
C ALA A 583 -24.69 -45.56 6.12
N GLU A 584 -25.96 -45.50 5.73
CA GLU A 584 -26.97 -44.49 6.06
C GLU A 584 -27.21 -44.28 7.57
N SER A 585 -26.57 -45.07 8.44
CA SER A 585 -26.76 -45.05 9.90
C SER A 585 -25.87 -44.03 10.64
N SER A 586 -24.86 -43.43 10.01
CA SER A 586 -23.87 -42.58 10.70
C SER A 586 -24.19 -41.08 10.73
N THR A 587 -25.22 -40.63 10.03
CA THR A 587 -25.64 -39.21 9.99
C THR A 587 -26.23 -38.73 11.32
N ALA A 588 -26.90 -39.61 12.06
CA ALA A 588 -27.49 -39.28 13.36
C ALA A 588 -26.43 -39.06 14.46
N ALA A 589 -25.35 -39.85 14.46
CA ALA A 589 -24.27 -39.75 15.45
C ALA A 589 -23.44 -38.46 15.31
N VAL A 590 -23.26 -37.98 14.07
CA VAL A 590 -22.59 -36.69 13.78
C VAL A 590 -23.42 -35.52 14.33
N VAL A 591 -24.73 -35.53 14.09
CA VAL A 591 -25.66 -34.46 14.53
C VAL A 591 -25.83 -34.42 16.05
N GLU A 592 -25.74 -35.56 16.73
CA GLU A 592 -25.87 -35.63 18.20
C GLU A 592 -24.59 -35.20 18.94
N ALA A 593 -23.41 -35.39 18.31
CA ALA A 593 -22.14 -34.86 18.80
C ALA A 593 -22.01 -33.34 18.63
N GLU A 594 -22.62 -32.77 17.59
CA GLU A 594 -22.63 -31.32 17.28
C GLU A 594 -23.41 -30.48 18.31
N LYS A 595 -24.39 -31.05 19.03
CA LYS A 595 -25.24 -30.31 19.99
C LYS A 595 -24.55 -29.88 21.29
N LYS A 596 -23.29 -30.27 21.54
CA LYS A 596 -22.58 -30.03 22.82
C LYS A 596 -21.35 -29.11 22.71
N ILE A 597 -21.12 -28.50 21.54
CA ILE A 597 -19.90 -27.74 21.24
C ILE A 597 -20.00 -26.30 21.80
N THR A 598 -18.98 -25.86 22.52
CA THR A 598 -18.82 -24.51 23.10
C THR A 598 -17.80 -23.66 22.33
N GLN A 599 -17.79 -22.35 22.58
CA GLN A 599 -17.13 -21.28 21.79
C GLN A 599 -15.60 -21.47 21.56
N ARG A 600 -14.93 -22.36 22.29
CA ARG A 600 -13.49 -22.67 22.16
C ARG A 600 -13.17 -23.68 21.05
N GLU A 601 -14.17 -24.36 20.48
CA GLU A 601 -14.02 -25.54 19.61
C GLU A 601 -14.20 -25.24 18.10
N TRP A 602 -14.30 -23.96 17.73
CA TRP A 602 -14.56 -23.47 16.36
C TRP A 602 -13.47 -23.75 15.33
N ILE A 603 -12.23 -23.94 15.78
CA ILE A 603 -11.09 -24.31 14.92
C ILE A 603 -11.34 -25.66 14.22
N THR A 604 -12.22 -26.49 14.76
CA THR A 604 -12.53 -27.80 14.19
C THR A 604 -13.42 -27.72 12.95
N TYR A 605 -14.27 -26.71 12.79
CA TYR A 605 -15.16 -26.61 11.61
C TYR A 605 -14.41 -26.25 10.33
N ASP A 606 -13.43 -25.36 10.41
CA ASP A 606 -12.63 -24.97 9.24
C ASP A 606 -11.87 -26.18 8.67
N PHE A 607 -11.31 -27.00 9.55
CA PHE A 607 -10.63 -28.24 9.18
C PHE A 607 -11.57 -29.21 8.45
N LEU A 608 -12.81 -29.35 8.92
CA LEU A 608 -13.80 -30.27 8.35
C LEU A 608 -14.29 -29.84 6.98
N VAL A 609 -14.52 -28.54 6.85
CA VAL A 609 -14.92 -27.91 5.59
C VAL A 609 -13.82 -28.09 4.54
N ILE A 610 -12.55 -27.86 4.90
CA ILE A 610 -11.39 -28.10 4.02
C ILE A 610 -11.23 -29.59 3.68
N LEU A 611 -11.41 -30.49 4.65
CA LEU A 611 -11.30 -31.93 4.45
C LEU A 611 -12.33 -32.45 3.44
N TYR A 612 -13.61 -32.11 3.61
CA TYR A 612 -14.66 -32.55 2.69
C TYR A 612 -14.63 -31.84 1.34
N ALA A 613 -14.07 -30.63 1.27
CA ALA A 613 -13.74 -29.98 0.00
C ALA A 613 -12.69 -30.79 -0.76
N GLY A 614 -11.61 -31.20 -0.08
CA GLY A 614 -10.62 -32.10 -0.67
C GLY A 614 -11.20 -33.44 -1.13
N LEU A 615 -12.17 -33.99 -0.39
CA LEU A 615 -12.83 -35.27 -0.73
C LEU A 615 -13.94 -35.14 -1.80
N GLY A 616 -14.24 -33.94 -2.30
CA GLY A 616 -15.31 -33.74 -3.29
C GLY A 616 -16.74 -33.94 -2.73
N LYS A 617 -16.94 -33.89 -1.40
CA LYS A 617 -18.19 -34.26 -0.73
C LYS A 617 -19.01 -33.04 -0.31
N LYS A 618 -19.65 -32.40 -1.29
CA LYS A 618 -20.53 -31.24 -1.10
C LYS A 618 -21.61 -31.45 -0.03
N ASP A 619 -22.32 -32.57 -0.05
CA ASP A 619 -23.44 -32.84 0.89
C ASP A 619 -23.01 -32.77 2.37
N LYS A 620 -21.75 -33.10 2.66
CA LYS A 620 -21.19 -33.02 4.01
C LYS A 620 -20.81 -31.60 4.39
N ILE A 621 -20.29 -30.81 3.44
CA ILE A 621 -20.05 -29.38 3.61
C ILE A 621 -21.38 -28.66 3.88
N ASP A 622 -22.42 -28.95 3.11
CA ASP A 622 -23.77 -28.41 3.29
C ASP A 622 -24.35 -28.77 4.67
N GLN A 623 -24.17 -30.03 5.11
CA GLN A 623 -24.60 -30.50 6.42
C GLN A 623 -23.88 -29.77 7.57
N ILE A 624 -22.57 -29.59 7.46
CA ILE A 624 -21.74 -28.88 8.44
C ILE A 624 -22.14 -27.40 8.50
N TRP A 625 -22.27 -26.75 7.35
CA TRP A 625 -22.66 -25.35 7.27
C TRP A 625 -24.05 -25.11 7.88
N LYS A 626 -25.01 -25.99 7.58
CA LYS A 626 -26.35 -25.95 8.16
C LYS A 626 -26.32 -26.15 9.67
N SER A 627 -25.52 -27.09 10.17
CA SER A 627 -25.36 -27.31 11.61
C SER A 627 -24.78 -26.09 12.30
N LEU A 628 -23.73 -25.48 11.74
CA LEU A 628 -23.10 -24.26 12.26
C LEU A 628 -24.11 -23.11 12.38
N ARG A 629 -24.97 -22.93 11.37
CA ARG A 629 -26.02 -21.90 11.37
C ARG A 629 -27.16 -22.15 12.36
N MET A 630 -27.42 -23.41 12.74
CA MET A 630 -28.44 -23.75 13.72
C MET A 630 -27.97 -23.53 15.16
N THR A 631 -26.70 -23.18 15.36
CA THR A 631 -26.19 -22.75 16.66
C THR A 631 -26.52 -21.27 16.92
N ASN A 632 -26.89 -20.91 18.15
CA ASN A 632 -27.19 -19.51 18.54
C ASN A 632 -25.92 -18.64 18.69
N GLN A 633 -24.80 -18.97 18.02
CA GLN A 633 -23.52 -18.29 18.17
C GLN A 633 -23.16 -17.47 16.93
N LYS A 634 -22.42 -16.36 17.12
CA LYS A 634 -22.13 -15.35 16.10
C LYS A 634 -20.89 -15.67 15.25
N MET A 635 -21.08 -16.16 14.03
CA MET A 635 -20.02 -16.61 13.11
C MET A 635 -18.89 -15.58 12.88
N THR A 636 -17.63 -16.06 12.77
CA THR A 636 -16.42 -15.24 12.49
C THR A 636 -16.10 -15.16 11.00
N SER A 637 -15.31 -14.17 10.58
CA SER A 637 -14.84 -14.06 9.18
C SER A 637 -14.10 -15.30 8.72
N ARG A 638 -13.30 -15.91 9.60
CA ARG A 638 -12.56 -17.13 9.29
C ARG A 638 -13.47 -18.27 8.81
N ASN A 639 -14.65 -18.43 9.42
CA ASN A 639 -15.59 -19.48 9.04
C ASN A 639 -16.18 -19.23 7.64
N TYR A 640 -16.52 -17.98 7.32
CA TYR A 640 -17.01 -17.61 5.99
C TYR A 640 -15.93 -17.76 4.92
N VAL A 641 -14.69 -17.35 5.21
CA VAL A 641 -13.54 -17.53 4.31
C VAL A 641 -13.33 -19.02 4.00
N CYS A 642 -13.41 -19.87 5.04
CA CYS A 642 -13.17 -21.29 4.91
C CYS A 642 -14.22 -21.99 4.04
N ILE A 643 -15.51 -21.69 4.25
CA ILE A 643 -16.60 -22.27 3.46
C ILE A 643 -16.59 -21.75 2.02
N LEU A 644 -16.31 -20.46 1.80
CA LEU A 644 -16.20 -19.87 0.46
C LEU A 644 -15.06 -20.50 -0.33
N SER A 645 -13.87 -20.59 0.28
CA SER A 645 -12.70 -21.25 -0.34
C SER A 645 -13.01 -22.69 -0.73
N SER A 646 -13.80 -23.39 0.09
CA SER A 646 -14.16 -24.79 -0.14
C SER A 646 -15.16 -24.97 -1.28
N TYR A 647 -16.19 -24.12 -1.38
CA TYR A 647 -17.09 -24.16 -2.54
C TYR A 647 -16.42 -23.72 -3.83
N LEU A 648 -15.51 -22.74 -3.75
CA LEU A 648 -14.69 -22.32 -4.90
C LEU A 648 -13.79 -23.46 -5.39
N MET A 649 -13.13 -24.18 -4.47
CA MET A 649 -12.30 -25.35 -4.79
C MET A 649 -13.10 -26.47 -5.48
N LEU A 650 -14.36 -26.65 -5.11
CA LEU A 650 -15.27 -27.64 -5.70
C LEU A 650 -15.98 -27.16 -6.98
N GLY A 651 -15.82 -25.88 -7.36
CA GLY A 651 -16.53 -25.29 -8.51
C GLY A 651 -18.05 -25.10 -8.27
N HIS A 652 -18.50 -25.05 -7.02
CA HIS A 652 -19.91 -24.87 -6.65
C HIS A 652 -20.27 -23.38 -6.54
N LEU A 653 -20.36 -22.71 -7.69
CA LEU A 653 -20.43 -21.25 -7.79
C LEU A 653 -21.73 -20.64 -7.24
N LYS A 654 -22.82 -21.41 -7.25
CA LYS A 654 -24.11 -20.97 -6.70
C LYS A 654 -24.02 -20.80 -5.19
N GLU A 655 -23.45 -21.79 -4.51
CA GLU A 655 -23.25 -21.78 -3.07
C GLU A 655 -22.29 -20.66 -2.65
N VAL A 656 -21.28 -20.33 -3.47
CA VAL A 656 -20.39 -19.17 -3.23
C VAL A 656 -21.19 -17.88 -3.10
N GLY A 657 -22.13 -17.61 -4.03
CA GLY A 657 -23.01 -16.44 -3.95
C GLY A 657 -23.89 -16.45 -2.71
N GLU A 658 -24.50 -17.61 -2.40
CA GLU A 658 -25.34 -17.76 -1.21
C GLU A 658 -24.59 -17.48 0.10
N ILE A 659 -23.31 -17.86 0.17
CA ILE A 659 -22.49 -17.57 1.35
C ILE A 659 -22.12 -16.08 1.42
N VAL A 660 -21.78 -15.43 0.30
CA VAL A 660 -21.48 -13.99 0.27
C VAL A 660 -22.69 -13.19 0.77
N ASP A 661 -23.90 -13.54 0.33
CA ASP A 661 -25.13 -12.89 0.79
C ASP A 661 -25.38 -13.13 2.28
N GLN A 662 -25.13 -14.36 2.76
CA GLN A 662 -25.23 -14.69 4.18
C GLN A 662 -24.23 -13.92 5.03
N TRP A 663 -23.01 -13.72 4.54
CA TRP A 663 -22.00 -12.93 5.22
C TRP A 663 -22.39 -11.44 5.23
N LYS A 664 -22.98 -10.93 4.15
CA LYS A 664 -23.48 -9.55 4.09
C LYS A 664 -24.55 -9.27 5.15
N GLN A 665 -25.45 -10.23 5.34
CA GLN A 665 -26.53 -10.14 6.33
C GLN A 665 -26.07 -10.44 7.77
N SER A 666 -24.82 -10.86 7.98
CA SER A 666 -24.33 -11.23 9.31
C SER A 666 -23.89 -10.01 10.11
N THR A 667 -23.91 -10.11 11.44
CA THR A 667 -23.37 -9.07 12.34
C THR A 667 -21.86 -9.17 12.56
N THR A 668 -21.15 -10.00 11.77
CA THR A 668 -19.70 -10.27 11.92
C THR A 668 -18.88 -8.99 11.75
N THR A 669 -17.98 -8.70 12.69
CA THR A 669 -17.21 -7.44 12.73
C THR A 669 -15.72 -7.64 12.49
N ASP A 670 -15.24 -8.87 12.68
CA ASP A 670 -13.88 -9.29 12.35
C ASP A 670 -13.82 -9.67 10.87
N PHE A 671 -12.88 -9.11 10.10
CA PHE A 671 -12.60 -9.47 8.71
C PHE A 671 -11.10 -9.59 8.51
N ASP A 672 -10.65 -10.71 7.94
CA ASP A 672 -9.27 -10.86 7.46
C ASP A 672 -9.18 -10.31 6.03
N ILE A 673 -8.69 -9.08 5.90
CA ILE A 673 -8.59 -8.36 4.62
C ILE A 673 -7.74 -9.14 3.60
N SER A 674 -6.62 -9.76 4.03
CA SER A 674 -5.75 -10.53 3.13
C SER A 674 -6.46 -11.77 2.58
N ALA A 675 -7.22 -12.47 3.42
CA ALA A 675 -7.99 -13.63 2.98
C ALA A 675 -9.19 -13.24 2.09
N CYS A 676 -9.86 -12.13 2.39
CA CYS A 676 -10.94 -11.60 1.58
C CYS A 676 -10.48 -11.15 0.20
N ASN A 677 -9.29 -10.55 0.09
CA ASN A 677 -8.72 -10.14 -1.19
C ASN A 677 -8.44 -11.34 -2.10
N ARG A 678 -7.81 -12.38 -1.55
CA ARG A 678 -7.58 -13.63 -2.29
C ARG A 678 -8.87 -14.27 -2.79
N LEU A 679 -9.93 -14.22 -1.99
CA LEU A 679 -11.24 -14.72 -2.38
C LEU A 679 -11.87 -13.85 -3.47
N LEU A 680 -11.78 -12.52 -3.35
CA LEU A 680 -12.28 -11.59 -4.36
C LEU A 680 -11.57 -11.79 -5.71
N ASP A 681 -10.24 -11.96 -5.69
CA ASP A 681 -9.45 -12.27 -6.88
C ASP A 681 -9.84 -13.63 -7.46
N ALA A 682 -9.99 -14.65 -6.62
CA ALA A 682 -10.40 -15.98 -7.07
C ALA A 682 -11.81 -15.99 -7.71
N ILE A 683 -12.77 -15.29 -7.12
CA ILE A 683 -14.14 -15.14 -7.66
C ILE A 683 -14.10 -14.36 -8.99
N SER A 684 -13.27 -13.32 -9.07
CA SER A 684 -13.10 -12.50 -10.28
C SER A 684 -12.43 -13.28 -11.42
N CYS A 685 -11.39 -14.06 -11.13
CA CYS A 685 -10.71 -14.94 -12.09
C CYS A 685 -11.62 -16.04 -12.65
N LEU A 686 -12.66 -16.44 -11.90
CA LEU A 686 -13.67 -17.40 -12.35
C LEU A 686 -14.80 -16.75 -13.19
N GLY A 687 -14.74 -15.45 -13.44
CA GLY A 687 -15.72 -14.72 -14.26
C GLY A 687 -17.05 -14.45 -13.56
N LEU A 688 -17.12 -14.60 -12.23
CA LEU A 688 -18.32 -14.35 -11.44
C LEU A 688 -18.44 -12.88 -11.03
N THR A 689 -18.58 -11.99 -12.01
CA THR A 689 -18.51 -10.52 -11.82
C THR A 689 -19.54 -9.98 -10.83
N GLU A 690 -20.78 -10.51 -10.85
CA GLU A 690 -21.85 -10.08 -9.93
C GLU A 690 -21.56 -10.47 -8.48
N ILE A 691 -21.09 -11.70 -8.25
CA ILE A 691 -20.73 -12.19 -6.91
C ILE A 691 -19.47 -11.47 -6.40
N ALA A 692 -18.48 -11.22 -7.28
CA ALA A 692 -17.29 -10.45 -6.95
C ALA A 692 -17.65 -9.02 -6.51
N ASN A 693 -18.54 -8.35 -7.26
CA ASN A 693 -19.00 -7.01 -6.92
C ASN A 693 -19.78 -6.99 -5.60
N ASN A 694 -20.69 -7.95 -5.38
CA ASN A 694 -21.43 -8.06 -4.11
C ASN A 694 -20.49 -8.30 -2.92
N PHE A 695 -19.47 -9.14 -3.10
CA PHE A 695 -18.46 -9.40 -2.09
C PHE A 695 -17.57 -8.17 -1.85
N HIS A 696 -17.20 -7.44 -2.90
CA HIS A 696 -16.44 -6.19 -2.78
C HIS A 696 -17.21 -5.11 -2.02
N MET A 697 -18.51 -4.95 -2.31
CA MET A 697 -19.39 -4.02 -1.58
C MET A 697 -19.52 -4.38 -0.10
N LEU A 698 -19.61 -5.67 0.24
CA LEU A 698 -19.58 -6.12 1.64
C LEU A 698 -18.28 -5.68 2.35
N LEU A 699 -17.14 -5.81 1.68
CA LEU A 699 -15.85 -5.41 2.24
C LEU A 699 -15.75 -3.89 2.44
N ILE A 700 -16.31 -3.10 1.52
CA ILE A 700 -16.39 -1.63 1.63
C ILE A 700 -17.30 -1.22 2.81
N GLU A 701 -18.52 -1.77 2.89
CA GLU A 701 -19.50 -1.49 3.96
C GLU A 701 -18.94 -1.77 5.36
N ARG A 702 -17.97 -2.67 5.47
CA ARG A 702 -17.35 -3.08 6.74
C ARG A 702 -15.99 -2.43 7.00
N ASN A 703 -15.61 -1.38 6.26
CA ASN A 703 -14.30 -0.71 6.34
C ASN A 703 -13.11 -1.66 6.16
N CYS A 704 -13.28 -2.71 5.37
CA CYS A 704 -12.29 -3.75 5.09
C CYS A 704 -11.92 -3.75 3.60
N ASP A 705 -11.77 -2.55 3.03
CA ASP A 705 -11.52 -2.35 1.59
C ASP A 705 -10.25 -3.10 1.14
N PRO A 706 -10.36 -4.01 0.16
CA PRO A 706 -9.26 -4.74 -0.44
C PRO A 706 -8.08 -3.89 -0.89
N LYS A 707 -8.32 -2.63 -1.26
CA LYS A 707 -7.28 -1.75 -1.80
C LYS A 707 -6.48 -1.01 -0.73
N HIS A 708 -6.70 -1.31 0.55
CA HIS A 708 -5.95 -0.73 1.66
C HIS A 708 -4.83 -1.62 2.23
N ILE A 709 -4.57 -2.81 1.68
CA ILE A 709 -3.43 -3.65 2.08
C ILE A 709 -2.66 -4.17 0.84
N SER A 710 -1.75 -3.34 0.35
CA SER A 710 -0.47 -3.74 -0.26
C SER A 710 0.38 -2.49 -0.49
N GLU A 711 1.20 -2.14 0.50
CA GLU A 711 2.63 -1.95 0.26
C GLU A 711 3.26 -3.32 0.02
#